data_AF-A0A841C933-F1
#
_entry.id   AF-A0A841C933-F1
#
_cell.length_a   1.000
_cell.length_b   1.000
_cell.length_c   1.000
_cell.angle_alpha   90.00
_cell.angle_beta   90.00
_cell.angle_gamma   90.00
#
_symmetry.space_group_name_H-M   'P 1'
#
loop_
_entity.id
_entity.type
_entity.pdbx_description
1 polymer ?
#
loop_
_entity_poly.entity_id
_entity_poly.type
_entity_poly.pdbx_seq_one_letter_code
_entity_poly.pdbx_strand_id
1 'polypeptide(L)'
;MDGDGALHREVLDRADVGFGVTDGHGTLRWVNPALAEIVGVAADRVAGRSLPALLPGVPDRPRSSLALLMPSAHRRGHRWLEVTCQPLGCDGELLYRVADVTAWRDRELEATHEADALRRAQMMGRMGTWEWHIAEDRVVWSDALLEMFGFPPGTRLDFDGYAGLVHPDDLPMIQATLEEAMRSGAGFSYTHRMVLADRRTERWFECFGEIVSAEDGTPLRVLGTAHDITRARRVHDELLALSEQDPLTGLANRRAVTRELERRLGSGSSGSLLLLDLDNFKDVNDLRGHAVGDRLMKTVAGTLRSRLSGSQLIGRLGGDEFAVVLPGCTSAEAVRVADGLRDAVAALPLVAASAHVTVSTGVAEFGAGDTWELVLANADLALYASKAAGRNRVTVYEPGHYADTAKRVSVMDRLRAALDGGGLALHAMPMVQLLSGRTLGHELLLRLEDGQEPYLGPADFLPEAERSNLVLDIDRWVLSTAIDTLVRHPDLDLRFNVNVSGRTLEDEDFGGFVLDRLATAGVAPGRLGLEITETAAVTNLDAARALALQLRAFGCRITLDDFGSGFGSFVHLKHLPITGIKIDGEFVRGIDERSTDAVLVAGIVEIARGLGLSAVAEWVERPAQVETLTRLGVRVGQGFHLGRPVPLGRILTAEPVGPNGALSTPLAGAEDGARS
;
A
#
# COMPACT_ATOMS: atom_id res chain seq x y z
N MET A 1 75.01 -43.39 -40.13
CA MET A 1 74.48 -42.21 -39.40
C MET A 1 73.07 -41.83 -39.90
N ASP A 2 72.26 -42.78 -40.38
CA ASP A 2 70.94 -42.48 -40.99
C ASP A 2 69.74 -42.72 -40.04
N GLY A 3 69.98 -43.16 -38.80
CA GLY A 3 68.92 -43.48 -37.83
C GLY A 3 68.26 -42.25 -37.20
N ASP A 4 69.04 -41.21 -36.89
CA ASP A 4 68.51 -40.00 -36.26
C ASP A 4 67.61 -39.19 -37.20
N GLY A 5 67.98 -39.07 -38.48
CA GLY A 5 67.19 -38.30 -39.45
C GLY A 5 65.78 -38.84 -39.68
N ALA A 6 65.60 -40.17 -39.58
CA ALA A 6 64.30 -40.82 -39.71
C ALA A 6 63.41 -40.56 -38.48
N LEU A 7 63.97 -40.63 -37.27
CA LEU A 7 63.24 -40.37 -36.02
C LEU A 7 62.79 -38.91 -35.93
N HIS A 8 63.66 -37.94 -36.25
CA HIS A 8 63.30 -36.52 -36.26
C HIS A 8 62.18 -36.21 -37.26
N ARG A 9 62.17 -36.89 -38.42
CA ARG A 9 61.13 -36.73 -39.43
C ARG A 9 59.79 -37.31 -38.96
N GLU A 10 59.80 -38.48 -38.33
CA GLU A 10 58.58 -39.08 -37.77
C GLU A 10 57.96 -38.22 -36.65
N VAL A 11 58.79 -37.57 -35.82
CA VAL A 11 58.32 -36.63 -34.79
C VAL A 11 57.65 -35.41 -35.42
N LEU A 12 58.26 -34.82 -36.45
CA LEU A 12 57.70 -33.64 -37.14
C LEU A 12 56.45 -33.97 -37.95
N ASP A 13 56.35 -35.17 -38.50
CA ASP A 13 55.19 -35.64 -39.26
C ASP A 13 53.96 -35.87 -38.37
N ARG A 14 54.17 -36.16 -37.07
CA ARG A 14 53.10 -36.33 -36.06
C ARG A 14 52.82 -35.06 -35.24
N ALA A 15 53.52 -33.96 -35.50
CA ALA A 15 53.30 -32.71 -34.77
C ALA A 15 52.00 -32.05 -35.24
N ASP A 16 51.18 -31.59 -34.28
CA ASP A 16 49.93 -30.85 -34.55
C ASP A 16 50.18 -29.39 -35.00
N VAL A 17 51.44 -29.02 -35.18
CA VAL A 17 51.89 -27.70 -35.61
C VAL A 17 52.53 -27.82 -36.98
N GLY A 18 52.16 -26.91 -37.88
CA GLY A 18 52.72 -26.85 -39.22
C GLY A 18 54.15 -26.34 -39.22
N PHE A 19 55.07 -27.09 -39.82
CA PHE A 19 56.44 -26.70 -40.05
C PHE A 19 56.77 -26.66 -41.54
N GLY A 20 57.52 -25.64 -41.95
CA GLY A 20 57.99 -25.49 -43.33
C GLY A 20 59.37 -24.86 -43.37
N VAL A 21 60.24 -25.36 -44.25
CA VAL A 21 61.59 -24.85 -44.45
C VAL A 21 61.73 -24.34 -45.88
N THR A 22 62.28 -23.14 -46.06
CA THR A 22 62.54 -22.56 -47.38
C THR A 22 63.99 -22.74 -47.82
N ASP A 23 64.23 -22.59 -49.12
CA ASP A 23 65.55 -22.27 -49.66
C ASP A 23 65.89 -20.78 -49.47
N GLY A 24 67.11 -20.39 -49.88
CA GLY A 24 67.60 -19.00 -49.84
C GLY A 24 66.88 -18.03 -50.80
N HIS A 25 65.93 -18.52 -51.61
CA HIS A 25 65.05 -17.71 -52.45
C HIS A 25 63.63 -17.57 -51.86
N GLY A 26 63.38 -18.10 -50.66
CA GLY A 26 62.09 -18.00 -49.97
C GLY A 26 61.03 -18.99 -50.48
N THR A 27 61.45 -20.07 -51.13
CA THR A 27 60.56 -21.12 -51.66
C THR A 27 60.58 -22.34 -50.74
N LEU A 28 59.41 -22.89 -50.38
CA LEU A 28 59.28 -24.05 -49.50
C LEU A 28 59.95 -25.28 -50.13
N ARG A 29 60.93 -25.83 -49.44
CA ARG A 29 61.67 -27.03 -49.83
C ARG A 29 61.13 -28.28 -49.15
N TRP A 30 60.61 -28.10 -47.94
CA TRP A 30 60.01 -29.16 -47.15
C TRP A 30 58.88 -28.58 -46.29
N VAL A 31 57.82 -29.37 -46.10
CA VAL A 31 56.72 -29.09 -45.18
C VAL A 31 56.29 -30.40 -44.52
N ASN A 32 55.81 -30.33 -43.28
CA ASN A 32 55.17 -31.47 -42.64
C ASN A 32 53.67 -31.57 -43.03
N PRO A 33 53.00 -32.70 -42.76
CA PRO A 33 51.59 -32.90 -43.07
C PRO A 33 50.67 -31.84 -42.46
N ALA A 34 50.94 -31.39 -41.22
CA ALA A 34 50.13 -30.37 -40.55
C ALA A 34 50.16 -29.02 -41.29
N LEU A 35 51.31 -28.59 -41.82
CA LEU A 35 51.38 -27.35 -42.62
C LEU A 35 50.64 -27.49 -43.95
N ALA A 36 50.75 -28.66 -44.59
CA ALA A 36 50.02 -28.96 -45.82
C ALA A 36 48.49 -28.91 -45.60
N GLU A 37 48.01 -29.43 -44.47
CA GLU A 37 46.60 -29.37 -44.07
C GLU A 37 46.14 -27.93 -43.77
N ILE A 38 46.93 -27.14 -43.04
CA ILE A 38 46.62 -25.73 -42.73
C ILE A 38 46.48 -24.90 -44.02
N VAL A 39 47.34 -25.15 -45.01
CA VAL A 39 47.29 -24.48 -46.32
C VAL A 39 46.19 -25.04 -47.23
N GLY A 40 45.71 -26.27 -46.96
CA GLY A 40 44.71 -26.95 -47.78
C GLY A 40 45.26 -27.45 -49.13
N VAL A 41 46.57 -27.70 -49.23
CA VAL A 41 47.25 -28.17 -50.43
C VAL A 41 48.12 -29.38 -50.06
N ALA A 42 48.06 -30.45 -50.85
CA ALA A 42 48.86 -31.65 -50.61
C ALA A 42 50.37 -31.32 -50.54
N ALA A 43 51.10 -31.95 -49.62
CA ALA A 43 52.50 -31.60 -49.28
C ALA A 43 53.44 -31.62 -50.51
N ASP A 44 53.20 -32.51 -51.47
CA ASP A 44 53.92 -32.64 -52.74
C ASP A 44 53.73 -31.44 -53.67
N ARG A 45 52.62 -30.70 -53.52
CA ARG A 45 52.28 -29.50 -54.30
C ARG A 45 52.59 -28.19 -53.57
N VAL A 46 52.87 -28.26 -52.28
CA VAL A 46 53.31 -27.11 -51.46
C VAL A 46 54.80 -26.83 -51.67
N ALA A 47 55.60 -27.88 -51.81
CA ALA A 47 57.01 -27.77 -52.16
C ALA A 47 57.20 -27.05 -53.52
N GLY A 48 58.14 -26.11 -53.59
CA GLY A 48 58.36 -25.27 -54.77
C GLY A 48 57.51 -23.99 -54.82
N ARG A 49 56.76 -23.67 -53.76
CA ARG A 49 55.97 -22.42 -53.64
C ARG A 49 56.41 -21.59 -52.43
N SER A 50 56.15 -20.29 -52.48
CA SER A 50 56.39 -19.39 -51.35
C SER A 50 55.23 -19.47 -50.34
N LEU A 51 55.53 -19.54 -49.04
CA LEU A 51 54.48 -19.60 -48.00
C LEU A 51 53.60 -18.33 -47.99
N PRO A 52 54.13 -17.10 -48.11
CA PRO A 52 53.31 -15.90 -48.32
C PRO A 52 52.34 -15.95 -49.51
N ALA A 53 52.66 -16.71 -50.57
CA ALA A 53 51.76 -16.88 -51.72
C ALA A 53 50.62 -17.88 -51.43
N LEU A 54 50.85 -18.81 -50.51
CA LEU A 54 49.88 -19.81 -50.07
C LEU A 54 49.03 -19.32 -48.89
N LEU A 55 49.62 -18.53 -48.00
CA LEU A 55 48.99 -17.88 -46.85
C LEU A 55 49.33 -16.37 -46.89
N PRO A 56 48.49 -15.56 -47.56
CA PRO A 56 48.66 -14.11 -47.58
C PRO A 56 48.77 -13.51 -46.17
N GLY A 57 49.76 -12.65 -45.95
CA GLY A 57 50.01 -12.00 -44.65
C GLY A 57 51.08 -12.67 -43.78
N VAL A 58 51.54 -13.87 -44.14
CA VAL A 58 52.71 -14.52 -43.54
C VAL A 58 53.97 -13.69 -43.81
N PRO A 59 54.88 -13.53 -42.82
CA PRO A 59 56.10 -12.74 -43.00
C PRO A 59 57.05 -13.40 -44.01
N ASP A 60 57.68 -12.61 -44.86
CA ASP A 60 58.73 -13.02 -45.81
C ASP A 60 60.16 -12.90 -45.25
N ARG A 61 60.27 -12.48 -43.98
CA ARG A 61 61.51 -12.30 -43.22
C ARG A 61 61.33 -12.77 -41.77
N PRO A 62 62.42 -13.02 -41.02
CA PRO A 62 62.32 -13.46 -39.64
C PRO A 62 61.45 -12.55 -38.76
N ARG A 63 60.53 -13.16 -38.01
CA ARG A 63 59.60 -12.51 -37.08
C ARG A 63 59.23 -13.47 -35.95
N SER A 64 59.31 -12.97 -34.71
CA SER A 64 59.16 -13.75 -33.48
C SER A 64 57.76 -14.34 -33.29
N SER A 65 56.69 -13.60 -33.62
CA SER A 65 55.32 -14.11 -33.71
C SER A 65 54.40 -13.12 -34.44
N LEU A 66 53.46 -13.65 -35.22
CA LEU A 66 52.41 -12.91 -35.92
C LEU A 66 51.11 -13.71 -35.89
N ALA A 67 50.04 -13.13 -35.35
CA ALA A 67 48.70 -13.69 -35.41
C ALA A 67 48.00 -13.25 -36.71
N LEU A 68 47.44 -14.19 -37.45
CA LEU A 68 46.72 -13.95 -38.70
C LEU A 68 45.31 -14.55 -38.63
N LEU A 69 44.30 -13.77 -39.02
CA LEU A 69 42.93 -14.25 -39.20
C LEU A 69 42.71 -14.63 -40.67
N MET A 70 42.47 -15.90 -40.94
CA MET A 70 42.35 -16.44 -42.30
C MET A 70 41.00 -17.13 -42.52
N PRO A 71 40.42 -17.09 -43.75
CA PRO A 71 39.31 -17.95 -44.11
C PRO A 71 39.72 -19.42 -44.02
N SER A 72 38.89 -20.27 -43.42
CA SER A 72 39.17 -21.71 -43.33
C SER A 72 38.91 -22.40 -44.66
N ALA A 73 39.89 -23.16 -45.17
CA ALA A 73 39.75 -23.93 -46.42
C ALA A 73 38.80 -25.14 -46.30
N HIS A 74 38.60 -25.67 -45.10
CA HIS A 74 37.88 -26.95 -44.85
C HIS A 74 36.70 -26.84 -43.87
N ARG A 75 36.43 -25.65 -43.29
CA ARG A 75 35.28 -25.39 -42.41
C ARG A 75 34.63 -24.06 -42.78
N ARG A 76 33.31 -23.91 -42.61
CA ARG A 76 32.67 -22.57 -42.62
C ARG A 76 33.22 -21.74 -41.45
N GLY A 77 33.81 -20.58 -41.73
CA GLY A 77 34.30 -19.65 -40.72
C GLY A 77 35.75 -19.19 -40.95
N HIS A 78 36.31 -18.51 -39.94
CA HIS A 78 37.70 -18.04 -39.92
C HIS A 78 38.56 -18.90 -38.99
N ARG A 79 39.89 -18.83 -39.14
CA ARG A 79 40.88 -19.45 -38.26
C ARG A 79 41.91 -18.42 -37.84
N TRP A 80 42.36 -18.52 -36.59
CA TRP A 80 43.50 -17.78 -36.08
C TRP A 80 44.76 -18.64 -36.19
N LEU A 81 45.74 -18.16 -36.96
CA LEU A 81 47.04 -18.81 -37.11
C LEU A 81 48.10 -17.98 -36.40
N GLU A 82 48.85 -18.60 -35.49
CA GLU A 82 50.09 -18.02 -34.98
C GLU A 82 51.25 -18.48 -35.87
N VAL A 83 51.94 -17.51 -36.49
CA VAL A 83 53.05 -17.76 -37.41
C VAL A 83 54.33 -17.18 -36.86
N THR A 84 55.36 -18.00 -36.75
CA THR A 84 56.72 -17.56 -36.44
C THR A 84 57.65 -17.91 -37.60
N CYS A 85 58.51 -16.98 -37.98
CA CYS A 85 59.50 -17.17 -39.03
C CYS A 85 60.89 -16.91 -38.44
N GLN A 86 61.81 -17.86 -38.56
CA GLN A 86 63.15 -17.75 -38.00
C GLN A 86 64.20 -18.13 -39.05
N PRO A 87 65.41 -17.55 -39.04
CA PRO A 87 66.47 -17.97 -39.93
C PRO A 87 66.92 -19.39 -39.55
N LEU A 88 67.15 -20.23 -40.56
CA LEU A 88 67.71 -21.56 -40.41
C LEU A 88 69.09 -21.58 -41.09
N GLY A 89 70.16 -21.75 -40.31
CA GLY A 89 71.52 -21.74 -40.85
C GLY A 89 71.98 -20.38 -41.41
N CYS A 90 72.95 -20.40 -42.32
CA CYS A 90 73.66 -19.21 -42.81
C CYS A 90 73.29 -18.80 -44.26
N ASP A 91 72.60 -19.67 -45.01
CA ASP A 91 72.39 -19.52 -46.47
C ASP A 91 71.02 -18.89 -46.82
N GLY A 92 70.44 -18.13 -45.89
CA GLY A 92 69.17 -17.43 -46.10
C GLY A 92 67.91 -18.30 -46.05
N GLU A 93 68.02 -19.54 -45.60
CA GLU A 93 66.87 -20.44 -45.37
C GLU A 93 66.02 -19.95 -44.18
N LEU A 94 64.71 -20.17 -44.24
CA LEU A 94 63.76 -19.77 -43.20
C LEU A 94 62.99 -20.99 -42.70
N LEU A 95 62.82 -21.08 -41.38
CA LEU A 95 61.93 -22.00 -40.70
C LEU A 95 60.63 -21.28 -40.33
N TYR A 96 59.53 -21.77 -40.88
CA TYR A 96 58.18 -21.39 -40.51
C TYR A 96 57.59 -22.39 -39.53
N ARG A 97 56.98 -21.88 -38.47
CA ARG A 97 56.08 -22.62 -37.57
C ARG A 97 54.72 -21.94 -37.63
N VAL A 98 53.68 -22.70 -37.91
CA VAL A 98 52.30 -22.24 -38.04
C VAL A 98 51.42 -23.09 -37.14
N ALA A 99 50.84 -22.48 -36.10
CA ALA A 99 49.92 -23.15 -35.18
C ALA A 99 48.50 -22.61 -35.36
N ASP A 100 47.51 -23.51 -35.46
CA ASP A 100 46.09 -23.13 -35.41
C ASP A 100 45.69 -22.92 -33.94
N VAL A 101 45.48 -21.65 -33.57
CA VAL A 101 45.14 -21.23 -32.20
C VAL A 101 43.67 -20.83 -32.07
N THR A 102 42.84 -21.17 -33.07
CA THR A 102 41.43 -20.76 -33.16
C THR A 102 40.64 -21.14 -31.91
N ALA A 103 40.74 -22.38 -31.45
CA ALA A 103 39.98 -22.84 -30.27
C ALA A 103 40.35 -22.11 -28.97
N TRP A 104 41.60 -21.69 -28.82
CA TRP A 104 42.04 -20.92 -27.65
C TRP A 104 41.61 -19.46 -27.74
N ARG A 105 41.80 -18.83 -28.93
CA ARG A 105 41.38 -17.45 -29.18
C ARG A 105 39.88 -17.27 -29.08
N ASP A 106 39.10 -18.19 -29.63
CA ASP A 106 37.64 -18.11 -29.58
C ASP A 106 37.14 -18.19 -28.12
N ARG A 107 37.71 -19.07 -27.28
CA ARG A 107 37.37 -19.14 -25.85
C ARG A 107 37.77 -17.89 -25.08
N GLU A 108 38.95 -17.32 -25.37
CA GLU A 108 39.41 -16.08 -24.74
C GLU A 108 38.51 -14.90 -25.11
N LEU A 109 38.14 -14.79 -26.38
CA LEU A 109 37.21 -13.78 -26.89
C LEU A 109 35.80 -13.96 -26.31
N GLU A 110 35.30 -15.19 -26.26
CA GLU A 110 33.97 -15.52 -25.72
C GLU A 110 33.89 -15.21 -24.23
N ALA A 111 34.89 -15.62 -23.44
CA ALA A 111 34.97 -15.28 -22.01
C ALA A 111 35.06 -13.77 -21.78
N THR A 112 35.82 -13.05 -22.62
CA THR A 112 35.90 -11.58 -22.53
C THR A 112 34.55 -10.94 -22.88
N HIS A 113 33.89 -11.41 -23.93
CA HIS A 113 32.56 -10.91 -24.33
C HIS A 113 31.48 -11.20 -23.28
N GLU A 114 31.48 -12.38 -22.68
CA GLU A 114 30.55 -12.75 -21.61
C GLU A 114 30.77 -11.90 -20.36
N ALA A 115 32.03 -11.72 -19.93
CA ALA A 115 32.38 -10.85 -18.81
C ALA A 115 31.96 -9.40 -19.05
N ASP A 116 32.24 -8.87 -20.25
CA ASP A 116 31.82 -7.53 -20.65
C ASP A 116 30.30 -7.39 -20.75
N ALA A 117 29.59 -8.43 -21.23
CA ALA A 117 28.14 -8.44 -21.31
C ALA A 117 27.50 -8.44 -19.91
N LEU A 118 28.02 -9.27 -18.99
CA LEU A 118 27.56 -9.30 -17.60
C LEU A 118 27.80 -7.95 -16.91
N ARG A 119 29.00 -7.36 -17.06
CA ARG A 119 29.31 -6.04 -16.52
C ARG A 119 28.39 -4.95 -17.08
N ARG A 120 28.12 -4.94 -18.39
CA ARG A 120 27.18 -3.99 -19.00
C ARG A 120 25.76 -4.17 -18.46
N ALA A 121 25.30 -5.41 -18.32
CA ALA A 121 23.98 -5.70 -17.75
C ALA A 121 23.87 -5.20 -16.30
N GLN A 122 24.89 -5.44 -15.48
CA GLN A 122 25.00 -4.95 -14.11
C GLN A 122 25.00 -3.42 -14.02
N MET A 123 25.79 -2.74 -14.86
CA MET A 123 25.82 -1.27 -14.90
C MET A 123 24.49 -0.65 -15.37
N MET A 124 23.84 -1.25 -16.39
CA MET A 124 22.52 -0.80 -16.85
C MET A 124 21.44 -1.03 -15.79
N GLY A 125 21.48 -2.18 -15.12
CA GLY A 125 20.62 -2.52 -13.99
C GLY A 125 20.98 -1.78 -12.70
N ARG A 126 22.08 -1.02 -12.68
CA ARG A 126 22.61 -0.35 -11.49
C ARG A 126 22.69 -1.29 -10.29
N MET A 127 23.15 -2.50 -10.56
CA MET A 127 23.20 -3.59 -9.60
C MET A 127 24.55 -4.26 -9.74
N GLY A 128 25.14 -4.69 -8.64
CA GLY A 128 26.33 -5.51 -8.71
C GLY A 128 26.39 -6.47 -7.54
N THR A 129 27.38 -7.36 -7.60
CA THR A 129 27.56 -8.45 -6.66
C THR A 129 28.75 -8.16 -5.74
N TRP A 130 28.68 -8.69 -4.55
CA TRP A 130 29.77 -8.69 -3.59
C TRP A 130 29.82 -10.04 -2.89
N GLU A 131 31.01 -10.35 -2.42
CA GLU A 131 31.30 -11.62 -1.77
C GLU A 131 32.28 -11.40 -0.64
N TRP A 132 31.94 -11.83 0.56
CA TRP A 132 32.82 -11.76 1.71
C TRP A 132 33.28 -13.14 2.13
N HIS A 133 34.60 -13.36 2.11
CA HIS A 133 35.24 -14.55 2.67
C HIS A 133 35.56 -14.32 4.14
N ILE A 134 34.80 -14.95 5.03
CA ILE A 134 34.76 -14.64 6.47
C ILE A 134 36.11 -14.95 7.14
N ALA A 135 36.71 -16.11 6.85
CA ALA A 135 37.97 -16.54 7.48
C ALA A 135 39.18 -15.68 7.09
N GLU A 136 39.16 -15.09 5.90
CA GLU A 136 40.24 -14.26 5.35
C GLU A 136 39.99 -12.76 5.58
N ASP A 137 38.81 -12.42 6.09
CA ASP A 137 38.23 -11.08 6.11
C ASP A 137 38.40 -10.31 4.78
N ARG A 138 38.20 -11.04 3.67
CA ARG A 138 38.44 -10.51 2.33
C ARG A 138 37.13 -10.35 1.59
N VAL A 139 36.83 -9.12 1.18
CA VAL A 139 35.66 -8.81 0.35
C VAL A 139 36.06 -8.67 -1.12
N VAL A 140 35.31 -9.32 -2.00
CA VAL A 140 35.38 -9.20 -3.45
C VAL A 140 34.17 -8.42 -3.92
N TRP A 141 34.43 -7.28 -4.54
CA TRP A 141 33.40 -6.44 -5.13
C TRP A 141 33.43 -6.62 -6.65
N SER A 142 32.26 -6.69 -7.26
CA SER A 142 32.16 -6.51 -8.71
C SER A 142 32.65 -5.12 -9.13
N ASP A 143 33.26 -5.03 -10.32
CA ASP A 143 33.71 -3.74 -10.87
C ASP A 143 32.56 -2.73 -10.97
N ALA A 144 31.34 -3.21 -11.23
CA ALA A 144 30.14 -2.38 -11.25
C ALA A 144 29.86 -1.72 -9.88
N LEU A 145 30.00 -2.43 -8.76
CA LEU A 145 29.84 -1.85 -7.43
C LEU A 145 30.95 -0.87 -7.07
N LEU A 146 32.20 -1.21 -7.38
CA LEU A 146 33.32 -0.29 -7.13
C LEU A 146 33.09 1.05 -7.84
N GLU A 147 32.69 1.02 -9.11
CA GLU A 147 32.36 2.24 -9.85
C GLU A 147 31.16 2.98 -9.25
N MET A 148 30.11 2.27 -8.81
CA MET A 148 28.97 2.88 -8.14
C MET A 148 29.35 3.54 -6.81
N PHE A 149 30.31 2.98 -6.08
CA PHE A 149 30.89 3.55 -4.86
C PHE A 149 31.84 4.73 -5.14
N GLY A 150 32.25 4.91 -6.40
CA GLY A 150 33.17 5.97 -6.84
C GLY A 150 34.64 5.54 -6.90
N PHE A 151 34.93 4.25 -6.89
CA PHE A 151 36.27 3.69 -7.02
C PHE A 151 36.53 3.14 -8.43
N PRO A 152 37.80 3.15 -8.90
CA PRO A 152 38.19 2.44 -10.11
C PRO A 152 37.97 0.92 -10.02
N PRO A 153 37.64 0.23 -11.13
CA PRO A 153 37.65 -1.23 -11.23
C PRO A 153 38.92 -1.86 -10.65
N GLY A 154 38.77 -3.01 -9.99
CA GLY A 154 39.88 -3.70 -9.31
C GLY A 154 40.42 -3.06 -8.03
N THR A 155 39.83 -1.95 -7.55
CA THR A 155 40.17 -1.40 -6.22
C THR A 155 39.88 -2.42 -5.12
N ARG A 156 40.86 -2.64 -4.22
CA ARG A 156 40.64 -3.46 -3.02
C ARG A 156 39.98 -2.62 -1.95
N LEU A 157 38.82 -3.06 -1.49
CA LEU A 157 38.03 -2.45 -0.42
C LEU A 157 37.61 -3.56 0.55
N ASP A 158 37.96 -3.43 1.82
CA ASP A 158 37.55 -4.34 2.89
C ASP A 158 36.17 -3.95 3.45
N PHE A 159 35.66 -4.75 4.39
CA PHE A 159 34.35 -4.51 4.97
C PHE A 159 34.33 -3.20 5.80
N ASP A 160 35.40 -2.91 6.55
CA ASP A 160 35.52 -1.66 7.31
C ASP A 160 35.56 -0.43 6.40
N GLY A 161 36.26 -0.51 5.27
CA GLY A 161 36.27 0.53 4.24
C GLY A 161 34.89 0.77 3.65
N TYR A 162 34.12 -0.29 3.41
CA TYR A 162 32.71 -0.19 3.00
C TYR A 162 31.83 0.42 4.11
N ALA A 163 31.95 -0.05 5.35
CA ALA A 163 31.23 0.46 6.51
C ALA A 163 31.48 1.95 6.72
N GLY A 164 32.70 2.43 6.45
CA GLY A 164 33.06 3.85 6.48
C GLY A 164 32.39 4.71 5.39
N LEU A 165 31.73 4.11 4.40
CA LEU A 165 30.90 4.79 3.39
C LEU A 165 29.42 4.75 3.77
N VAL A 166 28.99 3.85 4.64
CA VAL A 166 27.60 3.77 5.11
C VAL A 166 27.27 4.97 6.00
N HIS A 167 26.05 5.49 5.90
CA HIS A 167 25.59 6.55 6.78
C HIS A 167 25.57 6.07 8.26
N PRO A 168 26.07 6.86 9.23
CA PRO A 168 26.22 6.42 10.63
C PRO A 168 24.94 5.84 11.25
N ASP A 169 23.77 6.44 10.98
CA ASP A 169 22.49 5.97 11.51
C ASP A 169 22.07 4.58 11.01
N ASP A 170 22.55 4.16 9.83
CA ASP A 170 22.13 2.92 9.18
C ASP A 170 23.05 1.74 9.56
N LEU A 171 24.27 2.03 10.05
CA LEU A 171 25.28 1.03 10.35
C LEU A 171 24.85 0.00 11.42
N PRO A 172 24.20 0.39 12.54
CA PRO A 172 23.77 -0.58 13.56
C PRO A 172 22.77 -1.62 13.02
N MET A 173 21.88 -1.19 12.12
CA MET A 173 20.90 -2.08 11.51
C MET A 173 21.57 -3.11 10.60
N ILE A 174 22.55 -2.69 9.79
CA ILE A 174 23.29 -3.59 8.89
C ILE A 174 24.06 -4.63 9.70
N GLN A 175 24.77 -4.20 10.75
CA GLN A 175 25.55 -5.09 11.61
C GLN A 175 24.65 -6.15 12.27
N ALA A 176 23.54 -5.73 12.88
CA ALA A 176 22.60 -6.65 13.51
C ALA A 176 22.00 -7.64 12.50
N THR A 177 21.68 -7.18 11.28
CA THR A 177 21.12 -8.01 10.22
C THR A 177 22.11 -9.07 9.73
N LEU A 178 23.37 -8.69 9.52
CA LEU A 178 24.42 -9.61 9.10
C LEU A 178 24.78 -10.62 10.19
N GLU A 179 24.84 -10.20 11.45
CA GLU A 179 25.08 -11.09 12.60
C GLU A 179 23.95 -12.13 12.75
N GLU A 180 22.69 -11.71 12.57
CA GLU A 180 21.54 -12.62 12.57
C GLU A 180 21.61 -13.62 11.42
N ALA A 181 21.92 -13.15 10.21
CA ALA A 181 22.05 -14.00 9.04
C ALA A 181 23.16 -15.06 9.23
N MET A 182 24.34 -14.66 9.72
CA MET A 182 25.44 -15.60 9.97
C MET A 182 25.11 -16.66 11.01
N ARG A 183 24.29 -16.31 12.02
CA ARG A 183 23.91 -17.24 13.10
C ARG A 183 22.80 -18.19 12.67
N SER A 184 21.83 -17.70 11.90
CA SER A 184 20.67 -18.47 11.45
C SER A 184 20.90 -19.24 10.16
N GLY A 185 21.87 -18.80 9.33
CA GLY A 185 22.06 -19.27 7.96
C GLY A 185 21.00 -18.77 6.97
N ALA A 186 20.08 -17.89 7.39
CA ALA A 186 19.03 -17.35 6.55
C ALA A 186 19.54 -16.21 5.64
N GLY A 187 18.86 -16.02 4.50
CA GLY A 187 19.09 -14.85 3.66
C GLY A 187 18.64 -13.55 4.34
N PHE A 188 19.19 -12.43 3.90
CA PHE A 188 18.89 -11.10 4.43
C PHE A 188 18.58 -10.10 3.33
N SER A 189 17.83 -9.05 3.71
CA SER A 189 17.61 -7.87 2.87
C SER A 189 17.58 -6.62 3.73
N TYR A 190 18.19 -5.55 3.25
CA TYR A 190 18.12 -4.24 3.90
C TYR A 190 18.35 -3.11 2.90
N THR A 191 17.86 -1.91 3.23
CA THR A 191 18.14 -0.68 2.49
C THR A 191 18.93 0.27 3.38
N HIS A 192 19.94 0.94 2.81
CA HIS A 192 20.78 1.87 3.56
C HIS A 192 21.31 3.00 2.66
N ARG A 193 21.78 4.06 3.32
CA ARG A 193 22.45 5.20 2.69
C ARG A 193 23.95 4.99 2.67
N MET A 194 24.56 5.38 1.57
CA MET A 194 26.01 5.48 1.42
C MET A 194 26.42 6.88 0.98
N VAL A 195 27.48 7.39 1.61
CA VAL A 195 28.25 8.53 1.15
C VAL A 195 29.41 7.98 0.31
N LEU A 196 29.42 8.29 -0.99
CA LEU A 196 30.40 7.76 -1.95
C LEU A 196 31.83 8.21 -1.64
N ALA A 197 32.80 7.66 -2.39
CA ALA A 197 34.22 7.97 -2.24
C ALA A 197 34.56 9.47 -2.30
N ASP A 198 33.74 10.28 -2.97
CA ASP A 198 33.89 11.74 -3.04
C ASP A 198 33.49 12.48 -1.74
N ARG A 199 32.96 11.75 -0.75
CA ARG A 199 32.49 12.24 0.56
C ARG A 199 31.41 13.32 0.47
N ARG A 200 30.73 13.45 -0.68
CA ARG A 200 29.74 14.49 -0.94
C ARG A 200 28.45 13.94 -1.52
N THR A 201 28.57 12.93 -2.36
CA THR A 201 27.43 12.31 -3.02
C THR A 201 26.84 11.25 -2.11
N GLU A 202 25.57 11.43 -1.75
CA GLU A 202 24.80 10.39 -1.07
C GLU A 202 23.97 9.58 -2.07
N ARG A 203 23.93 8.26 -1.88
CA ARG A 203 23.12 7.31 -2.64
C ARG A 203 22.45 6.31 -1.72
N TRP A 204 21.34 5.76 -2.20
CA TRP A 204 20.59 4.71 -1.53
C TRP A 204 20.86 3.38 -2.22
N PHE A 205 21.18 2.37 -1.41
CA PHE A 205 21.39 1.01 -1.86
C PHE A 205 20.44 0.05 -1.16
N GLU A 206 19.82 -0.81 -1.95
CA GLU A 206 19.11 -2.00 -1.46
C GLU A 206 20.03 -3.20 -1.61
N CYS A 207 20.21 -3.95 -0.54
CA CYS A 207 21.08 -5.11 -0.47
C CYS A 207 20.30 -6.38 -0.17
N PHE A 208 20.66 -7.45 -0.86
CA PHE A 208 20.17 -8.81 -0.60
C PHE A 208 21.36 -9.74 -0.49
N GLY A 209 21.32 -10.73 0.39
CA GLY A 209 22.38 -11.72 0.43
C GLY A 209 22.00 -13.00 1.15
N GLU A 210 22.88 -13.99 1.02
CA GLU A 210 22.77 -15.32 1.58
C GLU A 210 24.11 -15.77 2.19
N ILE A 211 24.04 -16.71 3.13
CA ILE A 211 25.20 -17.25 3.84
C ILE A 211 25.51 -18.64 3.26
N VAL A 212 26.76 -18.84 2.86
CA VAL A 212 27.29 -20.14 2.46
C VAL A 212 28.07 -20.72 3.62
N SER A 213 27.58 -21.83 4.17
CA SER A 213 28.18 -22.51 5.33
C SER A 213 28.83 -23.84 4.94
N ALA A 214 29.76 -24.30 5.78
CA ALA A 214 30.31 -25.65 5.73
C ALA A 214 29.27 -26.70 6.17
N GLU A 215 29.57 -27.99 5.97
CA GLU A 215 28.69 -29.10 6.38
C GLU A 215 28.38 -29.12 7.89
N ASP A 216 29.26 -28.56 8.72
CA ASP A 216 29.08 -28.43 10.17
C ASP A 216 28.29 -27.17 10.60
N GLY A 217 27.81 -26.38 9.64
CA GLY A 217 27.06 -25.14 9.87
C GLY A 217 27.92 -23.90 10.05
N THR A 218 29.26 -24.02 10.03
CA THR A 218 30.16 -22.87 10.14
C THR A 218 30.03 -21.96 8.92
N PRO A 219 29.71 -20.65 9.07
CA PRO A 219 29.61 -19.74 7.93
C PRO A 219 30.99 -19.52 7.29
N LEU A 220 31.08 -19.74 5.97
CA LEU A 220 32.32 -19.61 5.21
C LEU A 220 32.36 -18.32 4.39
N ARG A 221 31.26 -18.01 3.69
CA ARG A 221 31.15 -16.89 2.75
C ARG A 221 29.78 -16.22 2.85
N VAL A 222 29.74 -14.92 2.58
CA VAL A 222 28.50 -14.18 2.34
C VAL A 222 28.44 -13.78 0.88
N LEU A 223 27.37 -14.15 0.20
CA LEU A 223 27.11 -13.75 -1.18
C LEU A 223 26.01 -12.71 -1.18
N GLY A 224 26.22 -11.59 -1.88
CA GLY A 224 25.23 -10.54 -1.91
C GLY A 224 25.17 -9.77 -3.21
N THR A 225 24.06 -9.07 -3.35
CA THR A 225 23.80 -8.11 -4.40
C THR A 225 23.47 -6.75 -3.79
N ALA A 226 23.81 -5.69 -4.49
CA ALA A 226 23.44 -4.34 -4.09
C ALA A 226 22.93 -3.57 -5.31
N HIS A 227 21.80 -2.87 -5.15
CA HIS A 227 21.10 -2.12 -6.19
C HIS A 227 20.99 -0.65 -5.81
N ASP A 228 21.46 0.25 -6.69
CA ASP A 228 21.36 1.71 -6.49
C ASP A 228 19.93 2.19 -6.82
N ILE A 229 19.11 2.29 -5.79
CA ILE A 229 17.71 2.74 -5.86
C ILE A 229 17.57 4.26 -5.79
N THR A 230 18.67 5.04 -5.80
CA THR A 230 18.63 6.50 -5.58
C THR A 230 17.68 7.22 -6.53
N ARG A 231 17.68 6.86 -7.82
CA ARG A 231 16.80 7.48 -8.81
C ARG A 231 15.35 7.06 -8.62
N ALA A 232 15.10 5.78 -8.36
CA ALA A 232 13.75 5.27 -8.13
C ALA A 232 13.12 5.95 -6.91
N ARG A 233 13.91 6.07 -5.82
CA ARG A 233 13.49 6.78 -4.61
C ARG A 233 13.31 8.28 -4.83
N ARG A 234 14.24 8.97 -5.52
CA ARG A 234 14.06 10.40 -5.88
C ARG A 234 12.82 10.64 -6.72
N VAL A 235 12.55 9.80 -7.73
CA VAL A 235 11.34 9.91 -8.54
C VAL A 235 10.09 9.64 -7.71
N HIS A 236 10.12 8.65 -6.82
CA HIS A 236 9.03 8.41 -5.87
C HIS A 236 8.81 9.62 -4.97
N ASP A 237 9.86 10.17 -4.37
CA ASP A 237 9.80 11.35 -3.51
C ASP A 237 9.38 12.62 -4.28
N GLU A 238 9.83 12.79 -5.52
CA GLU A 238 9.42 13.88 -6.42
C GLU A 238 7.96 13.75 -6.83
N LEU A 239 7.47 12.53 -7.13
CA LEU A 239 6.05 12.26 -7.38
C LEU A 239 5.21 12.54 -6.12
N LEU A 240 5.73 12.20 -4.94
CA LEU A 240 5.09 12.52 -3.67
C LEU A 240 5.12 14.04 -3.39
N ALA A 241 6.17 14.76 -3.79
CA ALA A 241 6.33 16.21 -3.61
C ALA A 241 5.53 17.03 -4.63
N LEU A 242 5.36 16.55 -5.87
CA LEU A 242 4.44 17.12 -6.87
C LEU A 242 2.97 17.05 -6.42
N SER A 243 2.69 16.25 -5.39
CA SER A 243 1.40 16.13 -4.73
C SER A 243 1.40 16.86 -3.38
N GLU A 244 1.89 18.10 -3.30
CA GLU A 244 1.71 19.00 -2.13
C GLU A 244 0.56 20.02 -2.31
N GLN A 245 -0.03 20.08 -3.49
CA GLN A 245 -1.16 20.96 -3.78
C GLN A 245 -2.45 20.17 -3.88
N ASP A 246 -3.55 20.77 -3.43
CA ASP A 246 -4.89 20.28 -3.70
C ASP A 246 -5.25 20.58 -5.17
N PRO A 247 -5.59 19.57 -5.99
CA PRO A 247 -5.76 19.75 -7.44
C PRO A 247 -6.98 20.63 -7.80
N LEU A 248 -7.94 20.78 -6.89
CA LEU A 248 -9.12 21.59 -7.12
C LEU A 248 -8.88 23.07 -6.84
N THR A 249 -8.22 23.39 -5.73
CA THR A 249 -8.08 24.76 -5.21
C THR A 249 -6.69 25.36 -5.44
N GLY A 250 -5.67 24.54 -5.70
CA GLY A 250 -4.27 24.96 -5.82
C GLY A 250 -3.66 25.43 -4.49
N LEU A 251 -4.34 25.21 -3.37
CA LEU A 251 -3.79 25.42 -2.02
C LEU A 251 -2.87 24.26 -1.63
N ALA A 252 -2.16 24.39 -0.50
CA ALA A 252 -1.46 23.25 0.09
C ALA A 252 -2.47 22.13 0.40
N ASN A 253 -2.08 20.87 0.29
CA ASN A 253 -2.93 19.76 0.72
C ASN A 253 -2.61 19.32 2.15
N ARG A 254 -3.34 18.33 2.66
CA ARG A 254 -3.16 17.77 4.01
C ARG A 254 -1.69 17.46 4.34
N ARG A 255 -0.95 16.84 3.41
CA ARG A 255 0.46 16.48 3.63
C ARG A 255 1.36 17.71 3.79
N ALA A 256 1.17 18.72 2.95
CA ALA A 256 1.93 19.96 3.01
C ALA A 256 1.64 20.75 4.31
N VAL A 257 0.38 20.76 4.77
CA VAL A 257 0.00 21.37 6.06
C VAL A 257 0.67 20.64 7.22
N THR A 258 0.57 19.30 7.28
CA THR A 258 1.21 18.49 8.33
C THR A 258 2.72 18.71 8.38
N ARG A 259 3.38 18.67 7.21
CA ARG A 259 4.84 18.90 7.10
C ARG A 259 5.26 20.28 7.58
N GLU A 260 4.49 21.33 7.26
CA GLU A 260 4.79 22.67 7.78
C GLU A 260 4.62 22.74 9.30
N LEU A 261 3.60 22.06 9.84
CA LEU A 261 3.39 22.00 11.29
C LEU A 261 4.53 21.26 12.01
N GLU A 262 4.93 20.09 11.50
CA GLU A 262 6.10 19.33 11.96
C GLU A 262 7.38 20.18 11.94
N ARG A 263 7.62 20.88 10.84
CA ARG A 263 8.80 21.75 10.69
C ARG A 263 8.82 22.88 11.71
N ARG A 264 7.67 23.48 12.02
CA ARG A 264 7.54 24.54 13.03
C ARG A 264 7.78 24.00 14.44
N LEU A 265 7.14 22.88 14.78
CA LEU A 265 7.31 22.20 16.07
C LEU A 265 8.75 21.75 16.30
N GLY A 266 9.38 21.14 15.28
CA GLY A 266 10.78 20.69 15.35
C GLY A 266 11.78 21.84 15.51
N SER A 267 11.44 23.05 15.06
CA SER A 267 12.23 24.26 15.29
C SER A 267 12.01 24.94 16.65
N GLY A 268 11.10 24.40 17.48
CA GLY A 268 10.67 25.01 18.74
C GLY A 268 9.84 26.29 18.57
N SER A 269 9.31 26.54 17.37
CA SER A 269 8.46 27.71 17.10
C SER A 269 7.08 27.53 17.73
N SER A 270 6.52 28.61 18.28
CA SER A 270 5.11 28.66 18.71
C SER A 270 4.21 29.32 17.67
N GLY A 271 2.91 29.09 17.77
CA GLY A 271 1.91 29.69 16.91
C GLY A 271 0.52 29.12 17.16
N SER A 272 -0.37 29.29 16.19
CA SER A 272 -1.73 28.75 16.23
C SER A 272 -2.10 28.03 14.94
N LEU A 273 -2.86 26.95 15.05
CA LEU A 273 -3.52 26.25 13.96
C LEU A 273 -5.01 26.60 13.96
N LEU A 274 -5.54 26.96 12.79
CA LEU A 274 -6.97 27.09 12.54
C LEU A 274 -7.41 25.91 11.70
N LEU A 275 -8.49 25.25 12.10
CA LEU A 275 -9.21 24.29 11.30
C LEU A 275 -10.57 24.87 10.94
N LEU A 276 -10.86 24.97 9.65
CA LEU A 276 -12.06 25.61 9.11
C LEU A 276 -12.88 24.60 8.33
N ASP A 277 -14.20 24.66 8.49
CA ASP A 277 -15.15 23.79 7.77
C ASP A 277 -16.30 24.61 7.21
N LEU A 278 -16.60 24.42 5.93
CA LEU A 278 -17.69 25.11 5.28
C LEU A 278 -19.03 24.50 5.68
N ASP A 279 -19.82 25.27 6.43
CA ASP A 279 -21.14 24.86 6.85
C ASP A 279 -22.06 24.65 5.64
N ASN A 280 -22.79 23.54 5.64
CA ASN A 280 -23.77 23.21 4.61
C ASN A 280 -23.19 23.10 3.18
N PHE A 281 -21.87 22.86 3.03
CA PHE A 281 -21.27 22.66 1.70
C PHE A 281 -21.82 21.42 0.99
N LYS A 282 -22.14 20.35 1.74
CA LYS A 282 -22.83 19.17 1.24
C LYS A 282 -24.15 19.54 0.55
N ASP A 283 -24.98 20.39 1.19
CA ASP A 283 -26.25 20.86 0.62
C ASP A 283 -26.05 21.60 -0.72
N VAL A 284 -24.95 22.34 -0.88
CA VAL A 284 -24.62 23.01 -2.15
C VAL A 284 -24.30 22.00 -3.25
N ASN A 285 -23.50 20.97 -2.93
CA ASN A 285 -23.20 19.88 -3.88
C ASN A 285 -24.46 19.10 -4.27
N ASP A 286 -25.29 18.77 -3.29
CA ASP A 286 -26.45 17.91 -3.47
C ASP A 286 -27.56 18.62 -4.25
N LEU A 287 -27.78 19.92 -3.98
CA LEU A 287 -28.84 20.70 -4.64
C LEU A 287 -28.44 21.23 -6.02
N ARG A 288 -27.15 21.44 -6.29
CA ARG A 288 -26.67 22.20 -7.47
C ARG A 288 -25.58 21.50 -8.28
N GLY A 289 -25.15 20.33 -7.83
CA GLY A 289 -24.13 19.49 -8.47
C GLY A 289 -22.70 19.91 -8.17
N HIS A 290 -21.79 18.93 -8.26
CA HIS A 290 -20.37 19.10 -7.95
C HIS A 290 -19.68 20.22 -8.74
N ALA A 291 -20.09 20.52 -9.97
CA ALA A 291 -19.50 21.61 -10.75
C ALA A 291 -19.72 23.00 -10.11
N VAL A 292 -20.83 23.19 -9.40
CA VAL A 292 -21.14 24.43 -8.66
C VAL A 292 -20.37 24.44 -7.34
N GLY A 293 -20.33 23.32 -6.63
CA GLY A 293 -19.52 23.18 -5.42
C GLY A 293 -18.03 23.36 -5.65
N ASP A 294 -17.49 22.83 -6.74
CA ASP A 294 -16.09 23.02 -7.15
C ASP A 294 -15.77 24.48 -7.42
N ARG A 295 -16.70 25.21 -8.04
CA ARG A 295 -16.55 26.65 -8.28
C ARG A 295 -16.61 27.43 -6.97
N LEU A 296 -17.54 27.10 -6.09
CA LEU A 296 -17.64 27.65 -4.74
C LEU A 296 -16.34 27.40 -3.97
N MET A 297 -15.83 26.18 -3.99
CA MET A 297 -14.60 25.77 -3.31
C MET A 297 -13.39 26.58 -3.81
N LYS A 298 -13.27 26.77 -5.14
CA LYS A 298 -12.26 27.64 -5.74
C LYS A 298 -12.39 29.10 -5.31
N THR A 299 -13.62 29.62 -5.24
CA THR A 299 -13.88 30.99 -4.78
C THR A 299 -13.52 31.16 -3.31
N VAL A 300 -13.97 30.26 -2.43
CA VAL A 300 -13.64 30.25 -1.01
C VAL A 300 -12.14 30.17 -0.82
N ALA A 301 -11.47 29.23 -1.48
CA ALA A 301 -10.02 29.07 -1.40
C ALA A 301 -9.27 30.36 -1.80
N GLY A 302 -9.69 31.02 -2.88
CA GLY A 302 -9.15 32.30 -3.32
C GLY A 302 -9.37 33.41 -2.29
N THR A 303 -10.57 33.48 -1.71
CA THR A 303 -10.92 34.46 -0.68
C THR A 303 -10.12 34.27 0.59
N LEU A 304 -10.05 33.04 1.12
CA LEU A 304 -9.25 32.72 2.30
C LEU A 304 -7.78 33.06 2.07
N ARG A 305 -7.20 32.65 0.93
CA ARG A 305 -5.81 32.96 0.57
C ARG A 305 -5.54 34.46 0.48
N SER A 306 -6.47 35.26 -0.05
CA SER A 306 -6.29 36.71 -0.20
C SER A 306 -6.25 37.48 1.14
N ARG A 307 -6.74 36.87 2.22
CA ARG A 307 -6.79 37.45 3.56
C ARG A 307 -5.58 37.09 4.42
N LEU A 308 -4.71 36.20 3.93
CA LEU A 308 -3.56 35.69 4.67
C LEU A 308 -2.27 36.31 4.13
N SER A 309 -1.29 36.50 5.03
CA SER A 309 0.03 37.03 4.68
C SER A 309 0.95 35.92 4.16
N GLY A 310 2.04 36.29 3.48
CA GLY A 310 2.98 35.31 2.90
C GLY A 310 3.71 34.41 3.91
N SER A 311 3.67 34.74 5.21
CA SER A 311 4.22 33.90 6.28
C SER A 311 3.24 32.87 6.83
N GLN A 312 1.97 32.93 6.43
CA GLN A 312 0.89 32.03 6.85
C GLN A 312 0.65 31.00 5.76
N LEU A 313 0.53 29.73 6.15
CA LEU A 313 0.22 28.66 5.20
C LEU A 313 -1.27 28.36 5.27
N ILE A 314 -1.92 28.27 4.12
CA ILE A 314 -3.28 27.75 3.99
C ILE A 314 -3.29 26.50 3.13
N GLY A 315 -3.99 25.47 3.59
CA GLY A 315 -4.24 24.26 2.83
C GLY A 315 -5.66 23.75 2.95
N ARG A 316 -6.03 22.85 2.03
CA ARG A 316 -7.27 22.08 2.07
C ARG A 316 -6.95 20.66 2.53
N LEU A 317 -7.60 20.22 3.60
CA LEU A 317 -7.34 18.89 4.18
C LEU A 317 -8.13 17.79 3.45
N GLY A 318 -9.23 18.16 2.80
CA GLY A 318 -10.14 17.26 2.08
C GLY A 318 -11.57 17.80 2.16
N GLY A 319 -12.45 17.42 1.22
CA GLY A 319 -13.87 17.83 1.28
C GLY A 319 -14.07 19.35 1.40
N ASP A 320 -14.71 19.76 2.48
CA ASP A 320 -15.00 21.14 2.90
C ASP A 320 -14.04 21.69 3.97
N GLU A 321 -13.01 20.94 4.34
CA GLU A 321 -12.07 21.29 5.40
C GLU A 321 -10.83 22.03 4.89
N PHE A 322 -10.51 23.15 5.55
CA PHE A 322 -9.29 23.92 5.35
C PHE A 322 -8.51 24.03 6.66
N ALA A 323 -7.21 24.23 6.54
CA ALA A 323 -6.33 24.49 7.66
C ALA A 323 -5.47 25.72 7.39
N VAL A 324 -5.25 26.54 8.42
CA VAL A 324 -4.35 27.69 8.36
C VAL A 324 -3.34 27.60 9.50
N VAL A 325 -2.06 27.59 9.14
CA VAL A 325 -0.95 27.65 10.11
C VAL A 325 -0.55 29.11 10.27
N LEU A 326 -0.60 29.62 11.51
CA LEU A 326 -0.25 30.98 11.89
C LEU A 326 1.00 30.99 12.79
N PRO A 327 2.20 31.13 12.23
CA PRO A 327 3.43 31.14 13.01
C PRO A 327 3.52 32.38 13.89
N GLY A 328 3.89 32.21 15.17
CA GLY A 328 4.10 33.29 16.12
C GLY A 328 2.81 34.00 16.58
N CYS A 329 1.63 33.48 16.24
CA CYS A 329 0.35 34.04 16.67
C CYS A 329 -0.17 33.35 17.93
N THR A 330 -0.61 34.16 18.88
CA THR A 330 -1.42 33.73 20.04
C THR A 330 -2.84 33.36 19.62
N SER A 331 -3.56 32.61 20.45
CA SER A 331 -4.99 32.30 20.28
C SER A 331 -5.84 33.54 20.06
N ALA A 332 -5.60 34.62 20.82
CA ALA A 332 -6.33 35.88 20.66
C ALA A 332 -6.09 36.55 19.29
N GLU A 333 -4.88 36.43 18.72
CA GLU A 333 -4.57 36.87 17.36
C GLU A 333 -5.19 35.95 16.31
N ALA A 334 -5.09 34.65 16.53
CA ALA A 334 -5.66 33.62 15.68
C ALA A 334 -7.19 33.76 15.56
N VAL A 335 -7.89 34.09 16.66
CA VAL A 335 -9.33 34.39 16.64
C VAL A 335 -9.64 35.58 15.76
N ARG A 336 -8.86 36.68 15.82
CA ARG A 336 -9.07 37.84 14.94
C ARG A 336 -8.88 37.49 13.47
N VAL A 337 -7.91 36.65 13.15
CA VAL A 337 -7.70 36.14 11.79
C VAL A 337 -8.89 35.27 11.38
N ALA A 338 -9.30 34.31 12.23
CA ALA A 338 -10.42 33.42 11.98
C ALA A 338 -11.74 34.16 11.78
N ASP A 339 -12.06 35.16 12.60
CA ASP A 339 -13.24 36.01 12.44
C ASP A 339 -13.19 36.77 11.10
N GLY A 340 -12.02 37.31 10.74
CA GLY A 340 -11.84 37.97 9.44
C GLY A 340 -12.02 37.04 8.24
N LEU A 341 -11.57 35.77 8.36
CA LEU A 341 -11.81 34.73 7.35
C LEU A 341 -13.29 34.37 7.27
N ARG A 342 -13.94 34.18 8.43
CA ARG A 342 -15.38 33.89 8.53
C ARG A 342 -16.23 34.96 7.87
N ASP A 343 -16.00 36.22 8.24
CA ASP A 343 -16.75 37.34 7.70
C ASP A 343 -16.51 37.51 6.19
N ALA A 344 -15.29 37.22 5.72
CA ALA A 344 -14.97 37.24 4.29
C ALA A 344 -15.70 36.15 3.49
N VAL A 345 -15.86 34.95 4.06
CA VAL A 345 -16.64 33.87 3.44
C VAL A 345 -18.13 34.22 3.45
N ALA A 346 -18.66 34.72 4.57
CA ALA A 346 -20.06 35.11 4.69
C ALA A 346 -20.46 36.27 3.75
N ALA A 347 -19.51 37.15 3.40
CA ALA A 347 -19.71 38.27 2.49
C ALA A 347 -19.64 37.90 1.00
N LEU A 348 -19.38 36.62 0.65
CA LEU A 348 -19.28 36.22 -0.75
C LEU A 348 -20.60 36.42 -1.49
N PRO A 349 -20.61 37.16 -2.63
CA PRO A 349 -21.81 37.33 -3.43
C PRO A 349 -22.10 36.04 -4.18
N LEU A 350 -22.94 35.18 -3.58
CA LEU A 350 -23.39 33.94 -4.20
C LEU A 350 -24.49 34.25 -5.22
N VAL A 351 -24.10 34.81 -6.37
CA VAL A 351 -25.02 35.22 -7.46
C VAL A 351 -25.75 34.02 -8.10
N ALA A 352 -25.35 32.78 -7.79
CA ALA A 352 -25.94 31.56 -8.35
C ALA A 352 -26.53 30.57 -7.31
N ALA A 353 -26.43 30.85 -6.00
CA ALA A 353 -26.88 29.95 -4.95
C ALA A 353 -27.74 30.73 -3.95
N SER A 354 -29.04 30.41 -3.87
CA SER A 354 -29.96 30.91 -2.84
C SER A 354 -29.63 30.37 -1.43
N ALA A 355 -28.37 30.04 -1.16
CA ALA A 355 -27.85 29.46 0.07
C ALA A 355 -26.71 30.35 0.58
N HIS A 356 -26.77 30.73 1.85
CA HIS A 356 -25.67 31.42 2.53
C HIS A 356 -24.68 30.36 3.03
N VAL A 357 -23.44 30.41 2.55
CA VAL A 357 -22.36 29.52 3.02
C VAL A 357 -21.62 30.24 4.15
N THR A 358 -21.50 29.58 5.28
CA THR A 358 -20.74 30.06 6.44
C THR A 358 -19.57 29.12 6.72
N VAL A 359 -18.72 29.49 7.67
CA VAL A 359 -17.58 28.65 8.06
C VAL A 359 -17.50 28.57 9.59
N SER A 360 -17.36 27.35 10.08
CA SER A 360 -17.07 27.07 11.49
C SER A 360 -15.55 26.90 11.64
N THR A 361 -14.96 27.47 12.70
CA THR A 361 -13.50 27.42 12.92
C THR A 361 -13.16 26.93 14.33
N GLY A 362 -12.22 25.99 14.41
CA GLY A 362 -11.51 25.61 15.63
C GLY A 362 -10.10 26.20 15.65
N VAL A 363 -9.67 26.71 16.81
CA VAL A 363 -8.34 27.32 16.99
C VAL A 363 -7.58 26.54 18.06
N ALA A 364 -6.35 26.10 17.79
CA ALA A 364 -5.46 25.53 18.80
C ALA A 364 -4.07 26.17 18.75
N GLU A 365 -3.51 26.50 19.91
CA GLU A 365 -2.12 26.92 20.01
C GLU A 365 -1.17 25.72 19.90
N PHE A 366 0.04 25.98 19.42
CA PHE A 366 1.14 25.02 19.40
C PHE A 366 2.44 25.65 19.90
N GLY A 367 3.27 24.86 20.55
CA GLY A 367 4.55 25.28 21.09
C GLY A 367 5.61 24.17 21.10
N ALA A 368 6.75 24.47 21.71
CA ALA A 368 7.85 23.52 21.83
C ALA A 368 7.44 22.34 22.74
N GLY A 369 7.55 21.11 22.21
CA GLY A 369 7.20 19.87 22.90
C GLY A 369 5.86 19.25 22.47
N ASP A 370 5.05 19.96 21.69
CA ASP A 370 3.82 19.40 21.11
C ASP A 370 4.12 18.55 19.85
N THR A 371 3.24 17.59 19.56
CA THR A 371 3.24 16.86 18.29
C THR A 371 2.18 17.44 17.35
N TRP A 372 2.37 17.29 16.04
CA TRP A 372 1.42 17.81 15.06
C TRP A 372 0.06 17.12 15.16
N GLU A 373 0.03 15.84 15.56
CA GLU A 373 -1.19 15.07 15.81
C GLU A 373 -1.98 15.67 16.96
N LEU A 374 -1.31 16.02 18.06
CA LEU A 374 -1.93 16.64 19.23
C LEU A 374 -2.54 18.00 18.87
N VAL A 375 -1.78 18.85 18.16
CA VAL A 375 -2.23 20.19 17.76
C VAL A 375 -3.44 20.10 16.82
N LEU A 376 -3.40 19.18 15.85
CA LEU A 376 -4.50 18.95 14.93
C LEU A 376 -5.74 18.43 15.66
N ALA A 377 -5.57 17.47 16.57
CA ALA A 377 -6.66 16.94 17.40
C ALA A 377 -7.30 18.04 18.27
N ASN A 378 -6.49 18.93 18.86
CA ASN A 378 -6.98 20.06 19.65
C ASN A 378 -7.80 21.05 18.80
N ALA A 379 -7.32 21.36 17.59
CA ALA A 379 -8.05 22.23 16.66
C ALA A 379 -9.37 21.59 16.18
N ASP A 380 -9.38 20.28 15.96
CA ASP A 380 -10.56 19.51 15.56
C ASP A 380 -11.63 19.48 16.65
N LEU A 381 -11.23 19.27 17.91
CA LEU A 381 -12.13 19.38 19.05
C LEU A 381 -12.78 20.76 19.15
N ALA A 382 -12.01 21.83 18.92
CA ALA A 382 -12.53 23.18 18.88
C ALA A 382 -13.48 23.44 17.71
N LEU A 383 -13.20 22.85 16.55
CA LEU A 383 -14.09 22.92 15.40
C LEU A 383 -15.41 22.20 15.67
N TYR A 384 -15.36 21.02 16.29
CA TYR A 384 -16.55 20.26 16.67
C TYR A 384 -17.43 21.07 17.64
N ALA A 385 -16.84 21.67 18.68
CA ALA A 385 -17.55 22.53 19.62
C ALA A 385 -18.18 23.75 18.92
N SER A 386 -17.49 24.34 17.94
CA SER A 386 -18.02 25.42 17.10
C SER A 386 -19.29 24.99 16.34
N LYS A 387 -19.28 23.81 15.73
CA LYS A 387 -20.44 23.24 15.01
C LYS A 387 -21.59 22.94 15.97
N ALA A 388 -21.32 22.29 17.10
CA ALA A 388 -22.33 21.92 18.09
C ALA A 388 -23.02 23.14 18.72
N ALA A 389 -22.29 24.24 18.92
CA ALA A 389 -22.83 25.47 19.48
C ALA A 389 -23.66 26.32 18.49
N GLY A 390 -23.90 25.82 17.26
CA GLY A 390 -24.76 26.46 16.28
C GLY A 390 -24.03 27.01 15.04
N ARG A 391 -22.82 26.51 14.74
CA ARG A 391 -22.04 26.83 13.53
C ARG A 391 -21.69 28.31 13.37
N ASN A 392 -21.09 28.68 12.23
CA ASN A 392 -20.72 30.05 11.85
C ASN A 392 -20.01 30.85 12.96
N ARG A 393 -19.01 30.23 13.60
CA ARG A 393 -18.29 30.84 14.73
C ARG A 393 -16.86 30.32 14.83
N VAL A 394 -16.09 31.02 15.65
CA VAL A 394 -14.73 30.64 16.01
C VAL A 394 -14.74 30.16 17.45
N THR A 395 -14.15 29.00 17.70
CA THR A 395 -14.00 28.43 19.04
C THR A 395 -12.53 28.13 19.29
N VAL A 396 -12.04 28.52 20.46
CA VAL A 396 -10.65 28.28 20.87
C VAL A 396 -10.59 27.00 21.69
N TYR A 397 -9.56 26.20 21.45
CA TYR A 397 -9.22 25.07 22.27
C TYR A 397 -8.70 25.58 23.63
N GLU A 398 -9.46 25.33 24.70
CA GLU A 398 -9.00 25.58 26.07
C GLU A 398 -8.80 24.23 26.77
N PRO A 399 -7.60 23.93 27.31
CA PRO A 399 -7.32 22.67 28.00
C PRO A 399 -8.30 22.31 29.13
N GLY A 400 -9.01 23.30 29.69
CA GLY A 400 -10.06 23.12 30.70
C GLY A 400 -11.49 22.92 30.15
N HIS A 401 -11.77 23.27 28.89
CA HIS A 401 -13.06 23.01 28.24
C HIS A 401 -13.17 21.56 27.70
N TYR A 402 -12.03 20.90 27.44
CA TYR A 402 -11.99 19.53 26.90
C TYR A 402 -11.68 18.51 27.98
N ALA A 403 -12.64 18.35 28.89
CA ALA A 403 -12.82 17.12 29.62
C ALA A 403 -12.90 15.87 28.69
N ASP A 404 -12.93 16.04 27.35
CA ASP A 404 -13.03 14.99 26.34
C ASP A 404 -11.79 14.11 26.12
N THR A 405 -10.57 14.52 26.48
CA THR A 405 -9.43 13.57 26.46
C THR A 405 -9.48 12.64 27.67
N ALA A 406 -9.84 13.16 28.85
CA ALA A 406 -10.16 12.36 30.02
C ALA A 406 -11.43 11.52 29.81
N LYS A 407 -12.45 12.05 29.11
CA LYS A 407 -13.66 11.32 28.70
C LYS A 407 -13.32 10.22 27.70
N ARG A 408 -12.44 10.44 26.72
CA ARG A 408 -12.02 9.42 25.75
C ARG A 408 -11.23 8.30 26.43
N VAL A 409 -10.26 8.62 27.27
CA VAL A 409 -9.55 7.62 28.10
C VAL A 409 -10.56 6.89 29.01
N SER A 410 -11.47 7.63 29.65
CA SER A 410 -12.53 7.06 30.50
C SER A 410 -13.50 6.15 29.74
N VAL A 411 -13.92 6.51 28.53
CA VAL A 411 -14.81 5.71 27.67
C VAL A 411 -14.11 4.43 27.24
N MET A 412 -12.85 4.52 26.82
CA MET A 412 -12.05 3.37 26.44
C MET A 412 -11.78 2.43 27.61
N ASP A 413 -11.50 2.96 28.80
CA ASP A 413 -11.31 2.18 30.01
C ASP A 413 -12.62 1.51 30.47
N ARG A 414 -13.76 2.22 30.38
CA ARG A 414 -15.09 1.67 30.64
C ARG A 414 -15.44 0.54 29.67
N LEU A 415 -15.18 0.70 28.37
CA LEU A 415 -15.43 -0.33 27.36
C LEU A 415 -14.57 -1.58 27.59
N ARG A 416 -13.26 -1.41 27.87
CA ARG A 416 -12.39 -2.54 28.21
C ARG A 416 -12.87 -3.27 29.46
N ALA A 417 -13.17 -2.52 30.52
CA ALA A 417 -13.70 -3.09 31.75
C ALA A 417 -15.03 -3.84 31.54
N ALA A 418 -15.92 -3.31 30.69
CA ALA A 418 -17.20 -3.93 30.37
C ALA A 418 -17.07 -5.18 29.49
N LEU A 419 -16.06 -5.21 28.61
CA LEU A 419 -15.74 -6.37 27.78
C LEU A 419 -15.17 -7.52 28.63
N ASP A 420 -14.26 -7.21 29.57
CA ASP A 420 -13.60 -8.21 30.42
C ASP A 420 -14.45 -8.64 31.63
N GLY A 421 -15.10 -7.69 32.28
CA GLY A 421 -15.76 -7.84 33.59
C GLY A 421 -17.29 -7.92 33.54
N GLY A 422 -17.89 -7.83 32.35
CA GLY A 422 -19.33 -7.69 32.17
C GLY A 422 -19.78 -6.23 32.26
N GLY A 423 -20.83 -5.89 31.50
CA GLY A 423 -21.30 -4.51 31.33
C GLY A 423 -21.71 -4.21 29.89
N LEU A 424 -21.28 -5.03 28.93
CA LEU A 424 -21.87 -5.04 27.59
C LEU A 424 -23.18 -5.83 27.57
N ALA A 425 -24.19 -5.28 26.90
CA ALA A 425 -25.48 -5.90 26.71
C ALA A 425 -25.95 -5.77 25.25
N LEU A 426 -26.79 -6.70 24.79
CA LEU A 426 -27.43 -6.64 23.48
C LEU A 426 -28.92 -6.36 23.63
N HIS A 427 -29.41 -5.38 22.88
CA HIS A 427 -30.83 -5.13 22.69
C HIS A 427 -31.24 -5.60 21.30
N ALA A 428 -32.39 -6.22 21.17
CA ALA A 428 -32.93 -6.73 19.92
C ALA A 428 -34.00 -5.78 19.38
N MET A 429 -33.80 -5.27 18.17
CA MET A 429 -34.76 -4.43 17.45
C MET A 429 -35.46 -5.27 16.37
N PRO A 430 -36.81 -5.32 16.34
CA PRO A 430 -37.52 -6.22 15.43
C PRO A 430 -37.50 -5.71 13.99
N MET A 431 -37.22 -6.61 13.05
CA MET A 431 -37.45 -6.44 11.62
C MET A 431 -38.79 -7.07 11.24
N VAL A 432 -39.74 -6.25 10.79
CA VAL A 432 -41.14 -6.65 10.64
C VAL A 432 -41.54 -6.68 9.16
N GLN A 433 -42.23 -7.75 8.76
CA GLN A 433 -42.86 -7.83 7.45
C GLN A 433 -44.06 -6.87 7.39
N LEU A 434 -43.98 -5.83 6.54
CA LEU A 434 -44.95 -4.73 6.54
C LEU A 434 -46.38 -5.17 6.21
N LEU A 435 -46.55 -6.18 5.37
CA LEU A 435 -47.87 -6.68 4.97
C LEU A 435 -48.58 -7.51 6.06
N SER A 436 -47.83 -8.30 6.82
CA SER A 436 -48.40 -9.29 7.76
C SER A 436 -48.23 -8.89 9.22
N GLY A 437 -47.38 -7.90 9.51
CA GLY A 437 -46.99 -7.54 10.88
C GLY A 437 -46.09 -8.58 11.55
N ARG A 438 -45.66 -9.63 10.84
CA ARG A 438 -44.84 -10.71 11.42
C ARG A 438 -43.38 -10.29 11.54
N THR A 439 -42.79 -10.46 12.72
CA THR A 439 -41.34 -10.31 12.93
C THR A 439 -40.58 -11.41 12.19
N LEU A 440 -39.61 -11.03 11.36
CA LEU A 440 -38.77 -11.95 10.58
C LEU A 440 -37.41 -12.21 11.23
N GLY A 441 -36.99 -11.33 12.14
CA GLY A 441 -35.70 -11.39 12.82
C GLY A 441 -35.49 -10.13 13.64
N HIS A 442 -34.29 -10.01 14.21
CA HIS A 442 -33.92 -8.85 15.01
C HIS A 442 -32.54 -8.36 14.65
N GLU A 443 -32.37 -7.04 14.58
CA GLU A 443 -31.05 -6.42 14.61
C GLU A 443 -30.57 -6.34 16.06
N LEU A 444 -29.32 -6.73 16.31
CA LEU A 444 -28.71 -6.68 17.63
C LEU A 444 -27.93 -5.37 17.79
N LEU A 445 -28.34 -4.58 18.77
CA LEU A 445 -27.79 -3.28 19.08
C LEU A 445 -27.01 -3.35 20.39
N LEU A 446 -25.73 -2.98 20.33
CA LEU A 446 -24.85 -2.95 21.49
C LEU A 446 -25.28 -1.87 22.50
N ARG A 447 -25.15 -2.16 23.79
CA ARG A 447 -25.36 -1.24 24.90
C ARG A 447 -24.24 -1.39 25.91
N LEU A 448 -23.85 -0.26 26.51
CA LEU A 448 -22.97 -0.22 27.67
C LEU A 448 -23.82 0.02 28.92
N GLU A 449 -24.05 -1.05 29.67
CA GLU A 449 -24.81 -1.09 30.93
C GLU A 449 -23.86 -1.31 32.11
N ASP A 450 -22.84 -0.46 32.22
CA ASP A 450 -21.80 -0.52 33.26
C ASP A 450 -22.22 0.12 34.60
N GLY A 451 -23.45 0.64 34.67
CA GLY A 451 -24.01 1.28 35.87
C GLY A 451 -23.32 2.60 36.25
N GLN A 452 -22.51 3.20 35.37
CA GLN A 452 -21.80 4.45 35.63
C GLN A 452 -22.43 5.65 34.92
N GLU A 453 -22.49 6.79 35.61
CA GLU A 453 -22.95 8.06 35.05
C GLU A 453 -21.78 8.90 34.50
N PRO A 454 -21.95 9.62 33.36
CA PRO A 454 -23.15 9.60 32.52
C PRO A 454 -23.28 8.26 31.77
N TYR A 455 -24.53 7.85 31.54
CA TYR A 455 -24.85 6.72 30.66
C TYR A 455 -24.37 7.04 29.25
N LEU A 456 -23.66 6.08 28.63
CA LEU A 456 -23.12 6.23 27.29
C LEU A 456 -23.99 5.46 26.29
N GLY A 457 -24.55 6.20 25.33
CA GLY A 457 -25.22 5.60 24.18
C GLY A 457 -24.20 5.08 23.16
N PRO A 458 -24.63 4.25 22.20
CA PRO A 458 -23.75 3.75 21.12
C PRO A 458 -23.03 4.88 20.37
N ALA A 459 -23.72 6.01 20.13
CA ALA A 459 -23.14 7.18 19.47
C ALA A 459 -22.02 7.86 20.28
N ASP A 460 -21.98 7.66 21.60
CA ASP A 460 -20.98 8.26 22.48
C ASP A 460 -19.69 7.42 22.57
N PHE A 461 -19.77 6.11 22.33
CA PHE A 461 -18.63 5.20 22.54
C PHE A 461 -18.18 4.44 21.29
N LEU A 462 -19.06 4.15 20.32
CA LEU A 462 -18.68 3.40 19.11
C LEU A 462 -17.66 4.16 18.25
N PRO A 463 -17.76 5.48 18.02
CA PRO A 463 -16.75 6.20 17.24
C PRO A 463 -15.35 6.14 17.88
N GLU A 464 -15.27 6.10 19.21
CA GLU A 464 -13.99 5.97 19.91
C GLU A 464 -13.46 4.53 19.85
N ALA A 465 -14.34 3.53 19.98
CA ALA A 465 -13.99 2.13 19.81
C ALA A 465 -13.45 1.85 18.40
N GLU A 466 -14.12 2.36 17.36
CA GLU A 466 -13.77 2.20 15.94
C GLU A 466 -12.41 2.81 15.57
N ARG A 467 -11.97 3.85 16.27
CA ARG A 467 -10.62 4.43 16.08
C ARG A 467 -9.51 3.55 16.70
N SER A 468 -9.88 2.57 17.50
CA SER A 468 -8.97 1.66 18.21
C SER A 468 -9.12 0.22 17.73
N ASN A 469 -8.23 -0.68 18.16
CA ASN A 469 -8.41 -2.12 17.92
C ASN A 469 -9.49 -2.77 18.80
N LEU A 470 -10.04 -2.05 19.79
CA LEU A 470 -11.05 -2.60 20.70
C LEU A 470 -12.34 -2.97 19.97
N VAL A 471 -12.66 -2.30 18.86
CA VAL A 471 -13.85 -2.63 18.06
C VAL A 471 -13.81 -4.06 17.51
N LEU A 472 -12.62 -4.59 17.21
CA LEU A 472 -12.45 -5.96 16.73
C LEU A 472 -12.90 -6.97 17.80
N ASP A 473 -12.49 -6.72 19.05
CA ASP A 473 -12.87 -7.57 20.19
C ASP A 473 -14.36 -7.45 20.51
N ILE A 474 -14.92 -6.23 20.40
CA ILE A 474 -16.35 -5.97 20.57
C ILE A 474 -17.16 -6.72 19.50
N ASP A 475 -16.79 -6.64 18.22
CA ASP A 475 -17.51 -7.32 17.14
C ASP A 475 -17.50 -8.84 17.34
N ARG A 476 -16.35 -9.40 17.76
CA ARG A 476 -16.21 -10.82 18.12
C ARG A 476 -17.07 -11.20 19.32
N TRP A 477 -17.18 -10.33 20.33
CA TRP A 477 -18.04 -10.53 21.49
C TRP A 477 -19.53 -10.49 21.12
N VAL A 478 -19.95 -9.52 20.31
CA VAL A 478 -21.34 -9.38 19.82
C VAL A 478 -21.74 -10.65 19.06
N LEU A 479 -20.90 -11.09 18.12
CA LEU A 479 -21.12 -12.31 17.36
C LEU A 479 -21.18 -13.56 18.21
N SER A 480 -20.24 -13.71 19.14
CA SER A 480 -20.22 -14.86 20.06
C SER A 480 -21.52 -14.91 20.87
N THR A 481 -21.92 -13.76 21.42
CA THR A 481 -23.18 -13.64 22.20
C THR A 481 -24.40 -13.96 21.34
N ALA A 482 -24.43 -13.50 20.08
CA ALA A 482 -25.51 -13.81 19.14
C ALA A 482 -25.60 -15.32 18.83
N ILE A 483 -24.47 -15.95 18.48
CA ILE A 483 -24.40 -17.39 18.17
C ILE A 483 -24.76 -18.22 19.41
N ASP A 484 -24.19 -17.90 20.57
CA ASP A 484 -24.46 -18.62 21.81
C ASP A 484 -25.93 -18.49 22.25
N THR A 485 -26.61 -17.40 21.86
CA THR A 485 -28.05 -17.25 22.06
C THR A 485 -28.84 -18.15 21.11
N LEU A 486 -28.44 -18.26 19.84
CA LEU A 486 -29.08 -19.18 18.87
C LEU A 486 -28.91 -20.65 19.27
N VAL A 487 -27.76 -21.02 19.84
CA VAL A 487 -27.48 -22.37 20.35
C VAL A 487 -28.37 -22.73 21.53
N ARG A 488 -28.52 -21.81 22.50
CA ARG A 488 -29.33 -22.04 23.70
C ARG A 488 -30.82 -22.13 23.42
N HIS A 489 -31.27 -21.60 22.28
CA HIS A 489 -32.67 -21.55 21.89
C HIS A 489 -32.89 -22.10 20.47
N PRO A 490 -32.65 -23.41 20.25
CA PRO A 490 -32.74 -24.02 18.92
C PRO A 490 -34.18 -24.07 18.39
N ASP A 491 -35.17 -24.20 19.29
CA ASP A 491 -36.59 -24.36 18.96
C ASP A 491 -37.30 -23.04 18.60
N LEU A 492 -36.68 -21.90 18.92
CA LEU A 492 -37.17 -20.60 18.49
C LEU A 492 -36.64 -20.29 17.09
N ASP A 493 -37.47 -19.85 16.15
CA ASP A 493 -37.06 -19.36 14.82
C ASP A 493 -36.42 -17.95 14.93
N LEU A 494 -35.41 -17.84 15.79
CA LEU A 494 -34.63 -16.63 15.99
C LEU A 494 -33.64 -16.45 14.84
N ARG A 495 -33.62 -15.22 14.33
CA ARG A 495 -32.68 -14.74 13.34
C ARG A 495 -32.13 -13.41 13.82
N PHE A 496 -30.81 -13.28 13.78
CA PHE A 496 -30.12 -12.08 14.21
C PHE A 496 -29.35 -11.46 13.07
N ASN A 497 -29.37 -10.13 13.01
CA ASN A 497 -28.47 -9.34 12.22
C ASN A 497 -27.52 -8.59 13.16
N VAL A 498 -26.23 -8.59 12.86
CA VAL A 498 -25.19 -7.92 13.65
C VAL A 498 -24.42 -6.94 12.79
N ASN A 499 -24.17 -5.76 13.33
CA ASN A 499 -23.34 -4.76 12.68
C ASN A 499 -21.86 -5.17 12.72
N VAL A 500 -21.14 -4.87 11.64
CA VAL A 500 -19.70 -5.13 11.50
C VAL A 500 -19.00 -3.80 11.23
N SER A 501 -18.01 -3.48 12.06
CA SER A 501 -17.24 -2.24 11.90
C SER A 501 -16.31 -2.29 10.70
N GLY A 502 -15.92 -1.11 10.19
CA GLY A 502 -15.02 -1.00 9.05
C GLY A 502 -13.64 -1.64 9.27
N ARG A 503 -13.11 -1.59 10.51
CA ARG A 503 -11.84 -2.24 10.86
C ARG A 503 -11.94 -3.76 10.85
N THR A 504 -13.07 -4.31 11.27
CA THR A 504 -13.30 -5.76 11.23
C THR A 504 -13.37 -6.31 9.81
N LEU A 505 -13.73 -5.48 8.82
CA LEU A 505 -13.66 -5.89 7.41
C LEU A 505 -12.23 -6.20 6.96
N GLU A 506 -11.23 -5.52 7.52
CA GLU A 506 -9.81 -5.69 7.21
C GLU A 506 -9.18 -6.88 7.96
N ASP A 507 -9.88 -7.47 8.93
CA ASP A 507 -9.42 -8.63 9.68
C ASP A 507 -9.65 -9.92 8.87
N GLU A 508 -8.58 -10.44 8.27
CA GLU A 508 -8.62 -11.65 7.44
C GLU A 508 -9.11 -12.91 8.19
N ASP A 509 -8.91 -12.96 9.51
CA ASP A 509 -9.29 -14.11 10.34
C ASP A 509 -10.74 -14.05 10.81
N PHE A 510 -11.41 -12.90 10.67
CA PHE A 510 -12.78 -12.72 11.16
C PHE A 510 -13.79 -13.64 10.47
N GLY A 511 -13.69 -13.79 9.14
CA GLY A 511 -14.55 -14.69 8.38
C GLY A 511 -14.40 -16.15 8.82
N GLY A 512 -13.17 -16.60 9.06
CA GLY A 512 -12.88 -17.94 9.57
C GLY A 512 -13.47 -18.16 10.95
N PHE A 513 -13.25 -17.21 11.86
CA PHE A 513 -13.80 -17.23 13.21
C PHE A 513 -15.33 -17.40 13.24
N VAL A 514 -16.06 -16.63 12.41
CA VAL A 514 -17.54 -16.74 12.35
C VAL A 514 -17.98 -18.13 11.90
N LEU A 515 -17.35 -18.66 10.85
CA LEU A 515 -17.70 -19.96 10.28
C LEU A 515 -17.38 -21.11 11.24
N ASP A 516 -16.22 -21.07 11.89
CA ASP A 516 -15.81 -22.09 12.86
C ASP A 516 -16.76 -22.10 14.07
N ARG A 517 -17.18 -20.93 14.54
CA ARG A 517 -18.17 -20.81 15.63
C ARG A 517 -19.53 -21.37 15.19
N LEU A 518 -20.05 -20.98 14.03
CA LEU A 518 -21.32 -21.49 13.51
C LEU A 518 -21.30 -23.01 13.33
N ALA A 519 -20.21 -23.55 12.76
CA ALA A 519 -20.03 -24.97 12.54
C ALA A 519 -19.97 -25.76 13.86
N THR A 520 -19.18 -25.29 14.83
CA THR A 520 -19.06 -25.89 16.17
C THR A 520 -20.39 -25.84 16.92
N ALA A 521 -21.12 -24.75 16.76
CA ALA A 521 -22.41 -24.50 17.39
C ALA A 521 -23.58 -25.27 16.76
N GLY A 522 -23.43 -25.81 15.55
CA GLY A 522 -24.51 -26.44 14.79
C GLY A 522 -25.63 -25.45 14.39
N VAL A 523 -25.33 -24.14 14.34
CA VAL A 523 -26.30 -23.10 13.99
C VAL A 523 -26.35 -22.96 12.47
N ALA A 524 -27.55 -23.05 11.88
CA ALA A 524 -27.75 -22.83 10.46
C ALA A 524 -27.27 -21.41 10.07
N PRO A 525 -26.31 -21.24 9.14
CA PRO A 525 -25.72 -19.94 8.82
C PRO A 525 -26.73 -18.86 8.42
N GLY A 526 -27.84 -19.23 7.77
CA GLY A 526 -28.92 -18.30 7.42
C GLY A 526 -29.74 -17.74 8.60
N ARG A 527 -29.45 -18.15 9.84
CA ARG A 527 -29.99 -17.54 11.07
C ARG A 527 -29.15 -16.33 11.54
N LEU A 528 -27.96 -16.14 10.99
CA LEU A 528 -27.08 -15.01 11.29
C LEU A 528 -26.87 -14.17 10.02
N GLY A 529 -27.27 -12.90 10.09
CA GLY A 529 -26.98 -11.87 9.11
C GLY A 529 -25.90 -10.93 9.62
N LEU A 530 -25.09 -10.40 8.72
CA LEU A 530 -24.12 -9.35 9.01
C LEU A 530 -24.51 -8.10 8.23
N GLU A 531 -24.41 -6.97 8.90
CA GLU A 531 -24.72 -5.64 8.36
C GLU A 531 -23.43 -4.85 8.28
N ILE A 532 -23.17 -4.29 7.10
CA ILE A 532 -21.96 -3.51 6.82
C ILE A 532 -22.44 -2.18 6.27
N THR A 533 -21.98 -1.07 6.87
CA THR A 533 -22.37 0.25 6.37
C THR A 533 -21.86 0.49 4.96
N GLU A 534 -22.60 1.26 4.16
CA GLU A 534 -22.20 1.63 2.80
C GLU A 534 -20.80 2.28 2.77
N THR A 535 -20.53 3.18 3.71
CA THR A 535 -19.24 3.88 3.83
C THR A 535 -18.08 2.92 4.11
N ALA A 536 -18.27 1.95 5.02
CA ALA A 536 -17.23 0.96 5.32
C ALA A 536 -16.96 0.04 4.12
N ALA A 537 -18.01 -0.38 3.42
CA ALA A 537 -17.88 -1.21 2.22
C ALA A 537 -17.21 -0.47 1.05
N VAL A 538 -17.45 0.83 0.88
CA VAL A 538 -16.80 1.64 -0.18
C VAL A 538 -15.35 1.94 0.15
N THR A 539 -15.03 2.23 1.42
CA THR A 539 -13.66 2.54 1.85
C THR A 539 -12.74 1.34 1.67
N ASN A 540 -13.23 0.13 1.97
CA ASN A 540 -12.48 -1.12 1.93
C ASN A 540 -13.15 -2.17 1.04
N LEU A 541 -13.36 -1.84 -0.24
CA LEU A 541 -14.14 -2.65 -1.18
C LEU A 541 -13.66 -4.10 -1.32
N ASP A 542 -12.35 -4.31 -1.44
CA ASP A 542 -11.78 -5.65 -1.62
C ASP A 542 -11.94 -6.51 -0.36
N ALA A 543 -11.74 -5.92 0.82
CA ALA A 543 -11.89 -6.59 2.10
C ALA A 543 -13.37 -6.96 2.38
N ALA A 544 -14.28 -6.00 2.16
CA ALA A 544 -15.72 -6.23 2.24
C ALA A 544 -16.19 -7.33 1.27
N ARG A 545 -15.64 -7.34 0.04
CA ARG A 545 -15.94 -8.37 -0.95
C ARG A 545 -15.43 -9.74 -0.54
N ALA A 546 -14.20 -9.83 -0.02
CA ALA A 546 -13.60 -11.08 0.43
C ALA A 546 -14.42 -11.71 1.56
N LEU A 547 -14.74 -10.92 2.60
CA LEU A 547 -15.56 -11.35 3.72
C LEU A 547 -16.96 -11.79 3.26
N ALA A 548 -17.60 -11.00 2.40
CA ALA A 548 -18.94 -11.31 1.91
C ALA A 548 -18.95 -12.58 1.03
N LEU A 549 -17.94 -12.81 0.18
CA LEU A 549 -17.79 -14.06 -0.59
C LEU A 549 -17.67 -15.27 0.34
N GLN A 550 -16.79 -15.16 1.34
CA GLN A 550 -16.53 -16.23 2.30
C GLN A 550 -17.80 -16.60 3.07
N LEU A 551 -18.45 -15.63 3.73
CA LEU A 551 -19.62 -15.90 4.57
C LEU A 551 -20.85 -16.33 3.75
N ARG A 552 -21.04 -15.76 2.56
CA ARG A 552 -22.15 -16.15 1.67
C ARG A 552 -22.01 -17.56 1.13
N ALA A 553 -20.78 -18.04 0.90
CA ALA A 553 -20.54 -19.42 0.45
C ALA A 553 -21.11 -20.47 1.43
N PHE A 554 -21.18 -20.13 2.72
CA PHE A 554 -21.75 -20.98 3.77
C PHE A 554 -23.21 -20.64 4.10
N GLY A 555 -23.80 -19.63 3.45
CA GLY A 555 -25.22 -19.29 3.57
C GLY A 555 -25.56 -18.20 4.60
N CYS A 556 -24.57 -17.47 5.12
CA CYS A 556 -24.83 -16.25 5.89
C CYS A 556 -25.46 -15.18 4.99
N ARG A 557 -26.27 -14.31 5.60
CA ARG A 557 -26.81 -13.12 4.91
C ARG A 557 -25.89 -11.94 5.12
N ILE A 558 -25.64 -11.19 4.07
CA ILE A 558 -24.91 -9.92 4.14
C ILE A 558 -25.85 -8.82 3.68
N THR A 559 -26.02 -7.79 4.49
CA THR A 559 -26.87 -6.65 4.22
C THR A 559 -26.01 -5.39 4.20
N LEU A 560 -26.20 -4.55 3.20
CA LEU A 560 -25.57 -3.23 3.16
C LEU A 560 -26.44 -2.24 3.91
N ASP A 561 -25.90 -1.59 4.94
CA ASP A 561 -26.59 -0.64 5.81
C ASP A 561 -26.39 0.81 5.38
N ASP A 562 -27.27 1.70 5.86
CA ASP A 562 -27.31 3.14 5.53
C ASP A 562 -27.33 3.42 4.01
N PHE A 563 -27.99 2.57 3.22
CA PHE A 563 -27.93 2.64 1.77
C PHE A 563 -28.60 3.92 1.25
N GLY A 564 -27.80 4.76 0.59
CA GLY A 564 -28.18 6.04 0.01
C GLY A 564 -27.67 7.27 0.80
N SER A 565 -27.15 7.10 2.02
CA SER A 565 -26.60 8.19 2.84
C SER A 565 -25.28 8.78 2.28
N GLY A 566 -24.52 7.95 1.56
CA GLY A 566 -23.18 8.26 1.05
C GLY A 566 -23.08 8.51 -0.46
N PHE A 567 -24.19 8.48 -1.21
CA PHE A 567 -24.20 8.47 -2.70
C PHE A 567 -23.15 7.51 -3.30
N GLY A 568 -22.95 6.33 -2.70
CA GLY A 568 -22.01 5.34 -3.20
C GLY A 568 -22.39 4.90 -4.60
N SER A 569 -21.40 4.91 -5.49
CA SER A 569 -21.57 4.54 -6.89
C SER A 569 -22.20 3.14 -7.00
N PHE A 570 -23.35 3.02 -7.66
CA PHE A 570 -24.02 1.76 -8.02
C PHE A 570 -23.08 0.72 -8.67
N VAL A 571 -21.92 1.18 -9.17
CA VAL A 571 -20.83 0.34 -9.67
C VAL A 571 -20.32 -0.63 -8.60
N HIS A 572 -20.22 -0.23 -7.33
CA HIS A 572 -19.69 -1.08 -6.25
C HIS A 572 -20.67 -2.21 -5.86
N LEU A 573 -21.97 -1.91 -5.90
CA LEU A 573 -23.07 -2.87 -5.67
C LEU A 573 -23.00 -4.08 -6.61
N LYS A 574 -22.56 -3.89 -7.86
CA LYS A 574 -22.42 -4.97 -8.83
C LYS A 574 -21.35 -6.00 -8.43
N HIS A 575 -20.37 -5.59 -7.63
CA HIS A 575 -19.18 -6.39 -7.32
C HIS A 575 -19.20 -6.97 -5.90
N LEU A 576 -20.08 -6.47 -5.02
CA LEU A 576 -20.27 -6.97 -3.67
C LEU A 576 -21.34 -8.08 -3.64
N PRO A 577 -21.01 -9.29 -3.16
CA PRO A 577 -21.94 -10.42 -3.10
C PRO A 577 -22.87 -10.30 -1.88
N ILE A 578 -23.72 -9.28 -1.85
CA ILE A 578 -24.69 -9.04 -0.78
C ILE A 578 -26.01 -9.76 -1.03
N THR A 579 -26.84 -9.84 0.01
CA THR A 579 -28.18 -10.45 -0.02
C THR A 579 -29.31 -9.44 0.17
N GLY A 580 -29.00 -8.27 0.74
CA GLY A 580 -29.97 -7.22 0.97
C GLY A 580 -29.36 -5.84 1.16
N ILE A 581 -30.23 -4.84 1.18
CA ILE A 581 -29.93 -3.45 1.48
C ILE A 581 -30.91 -2.93 2.53
N LYS A 582 -30.44 -2.09 3.45
CA LYS A 582 -31.25 -1.30 4.37
C LYS A 582 -31.27 0.14 3.86
N ILE A 583 -32.46 0.62 3.58
CA ILE A 583 -32.73 1.97 3.07
C ILE A 583 -32.61 2.93 4.24
N ASP A 584 -31.70 3.89 4.10
CA ASP A 584 -31.41 4.87 5.13
C ASP A 584 -32.68 5.59 5.61
N GLY A 585 -32.76 5.80 6.92
CA GLY A 585 -33.91 6.40 7.60
C GLY A 585 -34.24 7.83 7.13
N GLU A 586 -33.27 8.58 6.58
CA GLU A 586 -33.47 9.91 6.03
C GLU A 586 -34.49 9.90 4.87
N PHE A 587 -34.44 8.90 3.99
CA PHE A 587 -35.40 8.74 2.89
C PHE A 587 -36.76 8.23 3.35
N VAL A 588 -36.82 7.53 4.48
CA VAL A 588 -38.07 6.99 5.02
C VAL A 588 -38.83 8.04 5.83
N ARG A 589 -38.13 8.98 6.48
CA ARG A 589 -38.71 9.96 7.40
C ARG A 589 -39.79 10.85 6.76
N GLY A 590 -39.59 11.25 5.51
CA GLY A 590 -40.47 12.13 4.75
C GLY A 590 -41.30 11.45 3.65
N ILE A 591 -41.27 10.11 3.57
CA ILE A 591 -41.83 9.36 2.43
C ILE A 591 -43.34 9.52 2.26
N ASP A 592 -44.06 9.80 3.34
CA ASP A 592 -45.51 10.00 3.39
C ASP A 592 -45.95 11.45 3.12
N GLU A 593 -45.01 12.40 3.12
CA GLU A 593 -45.28 13.83 2.95
C GLU A 593 -44.66 14.43 1.67
N ARG A 594 -43.54 13.87 1.20
CA ARG A 594 -42.73 14.41 0.08
C ARG A 594 -42.70 13.45 -1.11
N SER A 595 -42.90 13.99 -2.30
CA SER A 595 -42.87 13.19 -3.54
C SER A 595 -41.47 12.73 -3.94
N THR A 596 -40.42 13.49 -3.61
CA THR A 596 -39.03 13.15 -3.98
C THR A 596 -38.50 11.92 -3.23
N ASP A 597 -38.74 11.84 -1.92
CA ASP A 597 -38.27 10.71 -1.09
C ASP A 597 -38.94 9.40 -1.54
N ALA A 598 -40.24 9.45 -1.84
CA ALA A 598 -40.97 8.32 -2.41
C ALA A 598 -40.43 7.88 -3.79
N VAL A 599 -39.99 8.82 -4.64
CA VAL A 599 -39.36 8.51 -5.93
C VAL A 599 -37.99 7.84 -5.75
N LEU A 600 -37.17 8.33 -4.81
CA LEU A 600 -35.86 7.75 -4.51
C LEU A 600 -36.00 6.33 -3.96
N VAL A 601 -36.87 6.13 -2.97
CA VAL A 601 -37.17 4.80 -2.42
C VAL A 601 -37.71 3.86 -3.50
N ALA A 602 -38.58 4.33 -4.40
CA ALA A 602 -39.05 3.53 -5.52
C ALA A 602 -37.89 3.05 -6.42
N GLY A 603 -36.97 3.94 -6.77
CA GLY A 603 -35.77 3.60 -7.55
C GLY A 603 -34.87 2.58 -6.84
N ILE A 604 -34.63 2.76 -5.54
CA ILE A 604 -33.85 1.82 -4.72
C ILE A 604 -34.50 0.43 -4.73
N VAL A 605 -35.83 0.36 -4.58
CA VAL A 605 -36.58 -0.91 -4.61
C VAL A 605 -36.50 -1.58 -5.98
N GLU A 606 -36.56 -0.82 -7.07
CA GLU A 606 -36.39 -1.36 -8.43
C GLU A 606 -35.00 -1.94 -8.65
N ILE A 607 -33.96 -1.26 -8.18
CA ILE A 607 -32.57 -1.72 -8.26
C ILE A 607 -32.38 -2.99 -7.44
N ALA A 608 -32.85 -2.99 -6.19
CA ALA A 608 -32.80 -4.18 -5.33
C ALA A 608 -33.49 -5.37 -6.01
N ARG A 609 -34.67 -5.15 -6.59
CA ARG A 609 -35.41 -6.19 -7.33
C ARG A 609 -34.65 -6.69 -8.56
N GLY A 610 -34.04 -5.80 -9.34
CA GLY A 610 -33.25 -6.14 -10.52
C GLY A 610 -32.00 -6.95 -10.19
N LEU A 611 -31.41 -6.72 -9.01
CA LEU A 611 -30.25 -7.44 -8.49
C LEU A 611 -30.62 -8.68 -7.65
N GLY A 612 -31.91 -8.94 -7.42
CA GLY A 612 -32.39 -10.05 -6.59
C GLY A 612 -32.12 -9.87 -5.08
N LEU A 613 -31.97 -8.63 -4.62
CA LEU A 613 -31.68 -8.25 -3.24
C LEU A 613 -32.98 -7.98 -2.44
N SER A 614 -32.96 -8.25 -1.15
CA SER A 614 -34.03 -7.81 -0.24
C SER A 614 -33.84 -6.36 0.20
N ALA A 615 -34.89 -5.55 0.18
CA ALA A 615 -34.88 -4.18 0.72
C ALA A 615 -35.60 -4.12 2.08
N VAL A 616 -34.95 -3.50 3.06
CA VAL A 616 -35.48 -3.21 4.39
C VAL A 616 -35.54 -1.69 4.56
N ALA A 617 -36.65 -1.13 5.05
CA ALA A 617 -36.75 0.31 5.33
C ALA A 617 -36.53 0.60 6.80
N GLU A 618 -35.63 1.54 7.10
CA GLU A 618 -35.34 1.95 8.47
C GLU A 618 -36.18 3.14 8.94
N TRP A 619 -36.17 3.41 10.25
CA TRP A 619 -36.82 4.56 10.87
C TRP A 619 -38.32 4.71 10.53
N VAL A 620 -39.02 3.58 10.51
CA VAL A 620 -40.49 3.57 10.43
C VAL A 620 -41.08 4.00 11.78
N GLU A 621 -41.53 5.24 11.86
CA GLU A 621 -42.00 5.90 13.08
C GLU A 621 -43.52 6.11 13.12
N ARG A 622 -44.22 6.01 11.98
CA ARG A 622 -45.66 6.28 11.88
C ARG A 622 -46.40 5.32 10.93
N PRO A 623 -47.71 5.08 11.12
CA PRO A 623 -48.50 4.19 10.26
C PRO A 623 -48.53 4.58 8.77
N ALA A 624 -48.56 5.89 8.46
CA ALA A 624 -48.62 6.38 7.09
C ALA A 624 -47.38 6.01 6.25
N GLN A 625 -46.21 5.89 6.90
CA GLN A 625 -44.98 5.41 6.26
C GLN A 625 -45.11 3.94 5.87
N VAL A 626 -45.71 3.09 6.73
CA VAL A 626 -45.95 1.67 6.44
C VAL A 626 -46.79 1.49 5.18
N GLU A 627 -47.88 2.26 5.06
CA GLU A 627 -48.77 2.21 3.89
C GLU A 627 -48.02 2.59 2.60
N THR A 628 -47.24 3.67 2.66
CA THR A 628 -46.48 4.17 1.51
C THR A 628 -45.36 3.21 1.12
N LEU A 629 -44.56 2.72 2.06
CA LEU A 629 -43.50 1.74 1.83
C LEU A 629 -44.04 0.44 1.22
N THR A 630 -45.19 -0.04 1.72
CA THR A 630 -45.87 -1.24 1.20
C THR A 630 -46.31 -1.03 -0.25
N ARG A 631 -46.87 0.14 -0.58
CA ARG A 631 -47.27 0.51 -1.95
C ARG A 631 -46.07 0.59 -2.91
N LEU A 632 -44.92 1.05 -2.43
CA LEU A 632 -43.68 1.11 -3.19
C LEU A 632 -43.00 -0.27 -3.35
N GLY A 633 -43.51 -1.30 -2.66
CA GLY A 633 -43.04 -2.67 -2.78
C GLY A 633 -41.92 -3.04 -1.80
N VAL A 634 -41.68 -2.23 -0.77
CA VAL A 634 -40.84 -2.59 0.38
C VAL A 634 -41.57 -3.65 1.20
N ARG A 635 -40.85 -4.71 1.58
CA ARG A 635 -41.45 -5.88 2.25
C ARG A 635 -41.17 -5.93 3.74
N VAL A 636 -40.06 -5.36 4.17
CA VAL A 636 -39.59 -5.40 5.55
C VAL A 636 -39.31 -3.98 6.00
N GLY A 637 -39.70 -3.65 7.21
CA GLY A 637 -39.35 -2.38 7.83
C GLY A 637 -38.92 -2.56 9.28
N GLN A 638 -38.23 -1.55 9.77
CA GLN A 638 -37.71 -1.45 11.12
C GLN A 638 -37.86 -0.01 11.60
N GLY A 639 -38.28 0.18 12.85
CA GLY A 639 -38.48 1.50 13.43
C GLY A 639 -39.38 1.46 14.66
N PHE A 640 -39.42 2.55 15.42
CA PHE A 640 -40.10 2.58 16.72
C PHE A 640 -41.61 2.35 16.65
N HIS A 641 -42.23 2.56 15.49
CA HIS A 641 -43.63 2.19 15.28
C HIS A 641 -43.84 0.69 15.20
N LEU A 642 -42.88 -0.03 14.60
CA LEU A 642 -42.93 -1.47 14.40
C LEU A 642 -42.43 -2.25 15.63
N GLY A 643 -41.54 -1.63 16.41
CA GLY A 643 -41.12 -2.10 17.71
C GLY A 643 -39.84 -1.41 18.17
N ARG A 644 -39.76 -1.10 19.46
CA ARG A 644 -38.58 -0.50 20.07
C ARG A 644 -37.53 -1.59 20.38
N PRO A 645 -36.23 -1.24 20.39
CA PRO A 645 -35.22 -2.13 20.93
C PRO A 645 -35.55 -2.55 22.36
N VAL A 646 -35.49 -3.85 22.63
CA VAL A 646 -35.68 -4.41 23.97
C VAL A 646 -34.48 -5.27 24.35
N PRO A 647 -34.13 -5.43 25.63
CA PRO A 647 -33.05 -6.33 26.05
C PRO A 647 -33.23 -7.72 25.45
N LEU A 648 -32.15 -8.33 24.94
CA LEU A 648 -32.18 -9.64 24.27
C LEU A 648 -32.89 -10.70 25.11
N GLY A 649 -32.72 -10.69 26.44
CA GLY A 649 -33.42 -11.61 27.34
C GLY A 649 -34.94 -11.54 27.29
N ARG A 650 -35.55 -10.38 26.94
CA ARG A 650 -37.01 -10.22 26.85
C ARG A 650 -37.61 -10.89 25.62
N ILE A 651 -36.89 -10.97 24.51
CA ILE A 651 -37.41 -11.66 23.31
C ILE A 651 -37.35 -13.18 23.46
N LEU A 652 -36.52 -13.69 24.38
CA LEU A 652 -36.40 -15.11 24.66
C LEU A 652 -37.53 -15.64 25.57
N THR A 653 -38.25 -14.74 26.24
CA THR A 653 -39.34 -15.07 27.18
C THR A 653 -40.74 -14.72 26.66
N ALA A 654 -40.83 -14.04 25.51
CA ALA A 654 -42.11 -13.69 24.90
C ALA A 654 -42.72 -14.91 24.19
N GLU A 655 -43.94 -15.32 24.60
CA GLU A 655 -44.71 -16.32 23.85
C GLU A 655 -45.03 -15.82 22.43
N PRO A 656 -45.07 -16.72 21.42
CA PRO A 656 -45.34 -16.32 20.04
C PRO A 656 -46.75 -15.71 19.93
N VAL A 657 -46.81 -14.41 19.63
CA VAL A 657 -48.07 -13.72 19.32
C VAL A 657 -48.66 -14.34 18.05
N GLY A 658 -49.78 -15.04 18.20
CA GLY A 658 -50.50 -15.67 17.09
C GLY A 658 -51.02 -14.66 16.06
N PRO A 659 -51.39 -15.10 14.84
CA PRO A 659 -51.55 -14.26 13.65
C PRO A 659 -52.80 -13.36 13.63
N ASN A 660 -53.42 -13.01 14.76
CA ASN A 660 -54.64 -12.18 14.80
C ASN A 660 -54.74 -11.31 16.08
N GLY A 661 -53.66 -10.60 16.45
CA GLY A 661 -53.69 -9.60 17.51
C GLY A 661 -53.93 -8.20 16.94
N ALA A 662 -55.21 -7.79 16.83
CA ALA A 662 -55.56 -6.40 16.53
C ALA A 662 -54.88 -5.44 17.51
N LEU A 663 -54.30 -4.35 16.98
CA LEU A 663 -53.84 -3.19 17.73
C LEU A 663 -54.94 -2.68 18.68
N SER A 664 -54.91 -3.14 19.93
CA SER A 664 -55.79 -2.65 20.97
C SER A 664 -55.24 -3.01 22.35
N THR A 665 -54.32 -2.17 22.82
CA THR A 665 -54.23 -1.90 24.26
C THR A 665 -53.99 -0.41 24.46
N PRO A 666 -54.71 0.27 25.38
CA PRO A 666 -54.84 1.72 25.41
C PRO A 666 -53.61 2.41 26.01
N LEU A 667 -53.33 3.62 25.54
CA LEU A 667 -52.44 4.59 26.18
C LEU A 667 -52.83 4.78 27.64
N ALA A 668 -51.99 4.27 28.54
CA ALA A 668 -52.03 4.64 29.94
C ALA A 668 -51.29 5.96 30.14
N GLY A 669 -52.06 7.00 30.48
CA GLY A 669 -51.70 8.01 31.47
C GLY A 669 -50.46 8.86 31.21
N ALA A 670 -50.69 10.07 30.70
CA ALA A 670 -49.85 11.20 31.03
C ALA A 670 -49.81 11.38 32.56
N GLU A 671 -48.62 11.29 33.15
CA GLU A 671 -48.34 11.93 34.43
C GLU A 671 -47.19 12.92 34.25
N ASP A 672 -47.52 14.16 34.60
CA ASP A 672 -46.67 15.32 34.82
C ASP A 672 -45.42 14.98 35.65
N GLY A 673 -44.29 15.56 35.25
CA GLY A 673 -43.04 15.46 36.00
C GLY A 673 -41.99 16.45 35.50
N ALA A 674 -42.27 17.73 35.65
CA ALA A 674 -41.30 18.81 35.46
C ALA A 674 -40.23 18.81 36.58
N ARG A 675 -39.01 19.25 36.22
CA ARG A 675 -37.82 19.51 37.08
C ARG A 675 -37.15 18.21 37.54
N SER A 676 -35.89 17.93 37.20
CA SER A 676 -34.68 18.75 37.24
C SER A 676 -33.61 18.18 36.32
#